data_AF-A0A3N0J1U7-F1
#
_entry.id   AF-A0A3N0J1U7-F1
#
_cell.length_a   1.000
_cell.length_b   1.000
_cell.length_c   1.000
_cell.angle_alpha   90.00
_cell.angle_beta   90.00
_cell.angle_gamma   90.00
#
_symmetry.space_group_name_H-M   'P 1'
#
loop_
_entity.id
_entity.type
_entity.pdbx_description
1 polymer ?
#
loop_
_entity_poly.entity_id
_entity_poly.type
_entity_poly.pdbx_seq_one_letter_code
_entity_poly.pdbx_strand_id
1 'polypeptide(L)'
;MRKRLLALAIALAFAWSLAPAAAFASTVAVAIEIGADGAPVEPSGEGWTYSTEGLVLEAGYAFTFTGHALHVSSENPLRNNGVIEDGTFVDASQTYGFTVRNEASGVIKGGAFRGTVSNWGLIEDGAFYSSVYNMSNNAGAGTIAGGTFRDYVTNYEGATISGGVYSDGGNNNSVQNDGTISGGEFNINVNNAGVMGGNSTFSAYVENRSAGTIEGGTFDDEVYNTGSIADGSFKRTVTVTEGGIIAGGTFASSSRVKSNDDGTITGGTFDGTVINGDVDWPGAVITGGTFTGVVKNHDTIAEGTDADGNPTIPRFDAVVTNESDGVIAGGAFEGSVIQNDGVIAGGTFGDSGSVQSSGTISGGAFGGIVGNEATGTIKGGEADGPTFDGSVSNYGVIAGGTFLESGSVANRNASSGPGAITGGVFLGTVSNVGVISNATDGDGKATIPHFSGIVTNGRSGVISGGRFEHAVINRNGAFNAGAYPVKLSLTGLTIREFTETSTLDTGDNRGEDTDIGRYATFEKDSSESNLFTLAADKGYALPDTIALHRESPDGPELIAGDDYTYDATTGTLAIKKSAVTSPLYLAASGIPISDPEPGPSPDPGPAPDPAPVPATQGASTPEPLPPSAPALAATGDTALPQVAFGLALFSGCVLIVRAAQRRANRRNQS
;
A
#
# COMPACT_ATOMS: atom_id res chain seq x y z
N MET A 1 13.32 -12.29 -14.29
CA MET A 1 13.56 -13.32 -15.35
C MET A 1 13.27 -14.76 -14.92
N ARG A 2 13.44 -15.17 -13.65
CA ARG A 2 13.15 -16.56 -13.22
C ARG A 2 11.67 -17.00 -13.34
N LYS A 3 10.70 -16.12 -13.06
CA LYS A 3 9.25 -16.43 -13.21
C LYS A 3 8.84 -16.88 -14.63
N ARG A 4 9.51 -16.38 -15.69
CA ARG A 4 9.31 -16.84 -17.08
C ARG A 4 10.02 -18.16 -17.45
N LEU A 5 10.94 -18.64 -16.61
CA LEU A 5 11.55 -19.97 -16.75
C LEU A 5 10.80 -21.01 -15.91
N LEU A 6 10.21 -20.63 -14.77
CA LEU A 6 9.39 -21.55 -13.97
C LEU A 6 8.00 -21.77 -14.58
N ALA A 7 7.32 -20.71 -15.05
CA ALA A 7 6.07 -20.87 -15.81
C ALA A 7 6.30 -21.66 -17.12
N LEU A 8 7.47 -21.52 -17.75
CA LEU A 8 7.85 -22.33 -18.91
C LEU A 8 8.20 -23.77 -18.50
N ALA A 9 8.73 -24.02 -17.30
CA ALA A 9 8.96 -25.38 -16.79
C ALA A 9 7.67 -26.09 -16.36
N ILE A 10 6.69 -25.37 -15.79
CA ILE A 10 5.37 -25.90 -15.45
C ILE A 10 4.55 -26.13 -16.73
N ALA A 11 4.59 -25.22 -17.71
CA ALA A 11 4.00 -25.45 -19.03
C ALA A 11 4.71 -26.54 -19.84
N LEU A 12 6.02 -26.75 -19.65
CA LEU A 12 6.77 -27.85 -20.27
C LEU A 12 6.56 -29.19 -19.54
N ALA A 13 6.20 -29.18 -18.25
CA ALA A 13 5.68 -30.35 -17.53
C ALA A 13 4.24 -30.67 -17.98
N PHE A 14 3.41 -29.65 -18.24
CA PHE A 14 2.13 -29.80 -18.95
C PHE A 14 2.31 -30.36 -20.38
N ALA A 15 3.50 -30.15 -20.98
CA ALA A 15 3.93 -30.74 -22.25
C ALA A 15 4.61 -32.11 -22.12
N TRP A 16 4.56 -32.75 -20.94
CA TRP A 16 4.48 -34.20 -20.80
C TRP A 16 3.01 -34.53 -20.50
N SER A 17 2.09 -34.39 -21.46
CA SER A 17 1.95 -35.30 -22.62
C SER A 17 1.96 -36.80 -22.28
N LEU A 18 1.71 -37.15 -21.02
CA LEU A 18 1.17 -38.43 -20.60
C LEU A 18 -0.30 -38.20 -20.16
N ALA A 19 -1.20 -37.84 -21.07
CA ALA A 19 -1.97 -38.90 -21.70
C ALA A 19 -1.20 -40.22 -21.78
N PRO A 20 -1.48 -41.21 -20.92
CA PRO A 20 -1.30 -42.58 -21.36
C PRO A 20 -2.23 -42.76 -22.56
N ALA A 21 -1.68 -42.48 -23.75
CA ALA A 21 -1.64 -43.52 -24.76
C ALA A 21 -0.91 -44.73 -24.15
N ALA A 22 -1.59 -45.37 -23.18
CA ALA A 22 -1.51 -46.79 -23.01
C ALA A 22 -1.73 -47.31 -24.42
N ALA A 23 -0.67 -47.85 -25.01
CA ALA A 23 -0.79 -48.54 -26.27
C ALA A 23 -1.79 -49.65 -25.98
N PHE A 24 -3.05 -49.44 -26.36
CA PHE A 24 -4.13 -50.37 -26.09
C PHE A 24 -3.70 -51.68 -26.73
N ALA A 25 -3.24 -52.61 -25.89
CA ALA A 25 -3.11 -54.00 -26.28
C ALA A 25 -4.47 -54.38 -26.84
N SER A 26 -4.49 -54.90 -28.06
CA SER A 26 -5.73 -55.14 -28.80
C SER A 26 -6.67 -55.98 -27.94
N THR A 27 -7.70 -55.35 -27.37
CA THR A 27 -8.61 -56.03 -26.46
C THR A 27 -9.50 -56.97 -27.25
N VAL A 28 -9.65 -58.20 -26.76
CA VAL A 28 -10.59 -59.16 -27.36
C VAL A 28 -12.00 -58.78 -26.92
N ALA A 29 -12.89 -58.52 -27.88
CA ALA A 29 -14.27 -58.14 -27.61
C ALA A 29 -15.12 -59.37 -27.24
N VAL A 30 -15.81 -59.31 -26.10
CA VAL A 30 -16.59 -60.39 -25.51
C VAL A 30 -17.99 -59.88 -25.14
N ALA A 31 -19.03 -60.56 -25.60
CA ALA A 31 -20.39 -60.29 -25.17
C ALA A 31 -20.79 -61.27 -24.06
N ILE A 32 -21.35 -60.75 -22.96
CA ILE A 32 -21.92 -61.56 -21.87
C ILE A 32 -23.45 -61.41 -21.95
N GLU A 33 -24.15 -62.53 -22.12
CA GLU A 33 -25.61 -62.57 -22.10
C GLU A 33 -26.11 -62.75 -20.66
N ILE A 34 -27.02 -61.87 -20.23
CA ILE A 34 -27.61 -61.83 -18.90
C ILE A 34 -29.06 -62.33 -18.95
N GLY A 35 -29.32 -63.38 -18.15
CA GLY A 35 -30.61 -64.02 -18.00
C GLY A 35 -31.64 -63.15 -17.27
N ALA A 36 -32.91 -63.56 -17.33
CA ALA A 36 -34.02 -62.83 -16.72
C ALA A 36 -34.01 -62.83 -15.17
N ASP A 37 -33.16 -63.65 -14.56
CA ASP A 37 -32.84 -63.65 -13.13
C ASP A 37 -31.72 -62.66 -12.75
N GLY A 38 -31.11 -62.01 -13.76
CA GLY A 38 -30.02 -61.04 -13.63
C GLY A 38 -28.64 -61.66 -13.44
N ALA A 39 -28.48 -62.98 -13.65
CA ALA A 39 -27.17 -63.63 -13.68
C ALA A 39 -26.68 -63.83 -15.13
N PRO A 40 -25.36 -63.98 -15.38
CA PRO A 40 -24.86 -64.48 -16.65
C PRO A 40 -25.46 -65.86 -16.99
N VAL A 41 -25.84 -66.07 -18.26
CA VAL A 41 -26.47 -67.33 -18.72
C VAL A 41 -25.52 -68.53 -18.57
N GLU A 42 -24.22 -68.30 -18.74
CA GLU A 42 -23.16 -69.30 -18.53
C GLU A 42 -22.33 -68.96 -17.27
N PRO A 43 -21.71 -69.93 -16.59
CA PRO A 43 -20.90 -69.68 -15.39
C PRO A 43 -19.50 -69.11 -15.71
N SER A 44 -19.05 -69.17 -16.96
CA SER A 44 -17.76 -68.61 -17.39
C SER A 44 -17.68 -68.48 -18.92
N GLY A 45 -16.74 -67.69 -19.39
CA GLY A 45 -16.42 -67.56 -20.82
C GLY A 45 -14.99 -67.06 -21.04
N GLU A 46 -14.71 -66.61 -22.26
CA GLU A 46 -13.38 -66.07 -22.60
C GLU A 46 -13.11 -64.78 -21.81
N GLY A 47 -12.11 -64.80 -20.93
CA GLY A 47 -11.74 -63.65 -20.10
C GLY A 47 -12.68 -63.35 -18.92
N TRP A 48 -13.65 -64.21 -18.56
CA TRP A 48 -14.52 -63.95 -17.42
C TRP A 48 -15.02 -65.21 -16.70
N THR A 49 -15.29 -65.07 -15.40
CA THR A 49 -15.83 -66.14 -14.54
C THR A 49 -16.90 -65.60 -13.59
N TYR A 50 -18.01 -66.31 -13.45
CA TYR A 50 -19.09 -66.01 -12.51
C TYR A 50 -19.19 -67.13 -11.46
N SER A 51 -19.22 -66.75 -10.20
CA SER A 51 -19.23 -67.69 -9.07
C SER A 51 -20.03 -67.12 -7.89
N THR A 52 -20.00 -67.82 -6.76
CA THR A 52 -20.55 -67.31 -5.48
C THR A 52 -19.75 -66.14 -4.88
N GLU A 53 -18.59 -65.81 -5.43
CA GLU A 53 -17.73 -64.70 -4.97
C GLU A 53 -17.80 -63.44 -5.86
N GLY A 54 -18.59 -63.49 -6.94
CA GLY A 54 -18.75 -62.39 -7.88
C GLY A 54 -18.62 -62.78 -9.36
N LEU A 55 -18.77 -61.77 -10.22
CA LEU A 55 -18.32 -61.80 -11.61
C LEU A 55 -16.92 -61.17 -11.67
N VAL A 56 -15.93 -61.91 -12.17
CA VAL A 56 -14.58 -61.40 -12.43
C VAL A 56 -14.37 -61.25 -13.93
N LEU A 57 -13.97 -60.06 -14.35
CA LEU A 57 -13.54 -59.74 -15.71
C LEU A 57 -12.01 -59.63 -15.74
N GLU A 58 -11.36 -60.34 -16.64
CA GLU A 58 -9.90 -60.36 -16.81
C GLU A 58 -9.38 -59.20 -17.67
N ALA A 59 -8.13 -58.81 -17.44
CA ALA A 59 -7.45 -57.80 -18.24
C ALA A 59 -7.19 -58.29 -19.68
N GLY A 60 -7.18 -57.35 -20.64
CA GLY A 60 -6.97 -57.65 -22.07
C GLY A 60 -8.25 -57.96 -22.86
N TYR A 61 -9.41 -57.92 -22.22
CA TYR A 61 -10.73 -58.13 -22.83
C TYR A 61 -11.60 -56.89 -22.71
N ALA A 62 -12.55 -56.73 -23.64
CA ALA A 62 -13.54 -55.66 -23.65
C ALA A 62 -14.95 -56.26 -23.65
N PHE A 63 -15.76 -55.92 -22.65
CA PHE A 63 -17.00 -56.58 -22.31
C PHE A 63 -18.22 -55.70 -22.63
N THR A 64 -19.20 -56.30 -23.30
CA THR A 64 -20.53 -55.72 -23.49
C THR A 64 -21.57 -56.64 -22.86
N PHE A 65 -22.37 -56.11 -21.95
CA PHE A 65 -23.44 -56.85 -21.29
C PHE A 65 -24.74 -56.71 -22.08
N THR A 66 -25.34 -57.83 -22.45
CA THR A 66 -26.54 -57.89 -23.30
C THR A 66 -27.64 -58.74 -22.65
N GLY A 67 -28.89 -58.62 -23.13
CA GLY A 67 -30.04 -59.26 -22.50
C GLY A 67 -30.66 -58.39 -21.42
N HIS A 68 -30.60 -58.81 -20.16
CA HIS A 68 -31.16 -58.11 -19.00
C HIS A 68 -30.09 -57.33 -18.21
N ALA A 69 -30.49 -56.67 -17.12
CA ALA A 69 -29.57 -56.01 -16.21
C ALA A 69 -28.85 -57.05 -15.33
N LEU A 70 -27.54 -56.90 -15.14
CA LEU A 70 -26.76 -57.71 -14.21
C LEU A 70 -27.13 -57.32 -12.77
N HIS A 71 -27.57 -58.31 -11.99
CA HIS A 71 -27.73 -58.19 -10.54
C HIS A 71 -26.37 -58.33 -9.87
N VAL A 72 -25.89 -57.23 -9.29
CA VAL A 72 -24.65 -57.16 -8.50
C VAL A 72 -24.98 -56.92 -7.03
N SER A 73 -24.10 -57.30 -6.11
CA SER A 73 -24.28 -56.98 -4.69
C SER A 73 -22.94 -56.80 -3.97
N SER A 74 -22.97 -56.30 -2.74
CA SER A 74 -21.75 -56.17 -1.91
C SER A 74 -21.11 -57.52 -1.56
N GLU A 75 -21.94 -58.56 -1.47
CA GLU A 75 -21.59 -59.95 -1.19
C GLU A 75 -21.17 -60.71 -2.47
N ASN A 76 -21.72 -60.32 -3.62
CA ASN A 76 -21.45 -60.92 -4.93
C ASN A 76 -21.08 -59.83 -5.96
N PRO A 77 -19.91 -59.18 -5.82
CA PRO A 77 -19.55 -57.99 -6.59
C PRO A 77 -19.08 -58.30 -8.01
N LEU A 78 -19.21 -57.31 -8.91
CA LEU A 78 -18.48 -57.26 -10.17
C LEU A 78 -17.06 -56.72 -9.94
N ARG A 79 -16.04 -57.47 -10.33
CA ARG A 79 -14.62 -57.07 -10.32
C ARG A 79 -14.11 -56.90 -11.74
N ASN A 80 -13.87 -55.66 -12.15
CA ASN A 80 -13.38 -55.34 -13.49
C ASN A 80 -11.86 -55.13 -13.51
N ASN A 81 -11.13 -56.00 -14.20
CA ASN A 81 -9.73 -55.78 -14.59
C ASN A 81 -9.56 -55.52 -16.10
N GLY A 82 -10.65 -55.64 -16.87
CA GLY A 82 -10.70 -55.41 -18.31
C GLY A 82 -11.41 -54.09 -18.65
N VAL A 83 -12.02 -54.02 -19.83
CA VAL A 83 -12.78 -52.84 -20.26
C VAL A 83 -14.28 -53.16 -20.22
N ILE A 84 -15.08 -52.38 -19.51
CA ILE A 84 -16.55 -52.39 -19.64
C ILE A 84 -16.91 -51.35 -20.70
N GLU A 85 -17.43 -51.80 -21.85
CA GLU A 85 -17.86 -50.92 -22.95
C GLU A 85 -19.32 -50.47 -22.77
N ASP A 86 -20.23 -51.38 -22.40
CA ASP A 86 -21.64 -51.03 -22.09
C ASP A 86 -22.33 -52.12 -21.24
N GLY A 87 -23.42 -51.76 -20.55
CA GLY A 87 -24.23 -52.66 -19.73
C GLY A 87 -25.25 -51.95 -18.84
N THR A 88 -26.07 -52.72 -18.10
CA THR A 88 -26.90 -52.19 -17.00
C THR A 88 -26.67 -53.03 -15.75
N PHE A 89 -26.34 -52.37 -14.65
CA PHE A 89 -25.94 -53.00 -13.39
C PHE A 89 -26.86 -52.51 -12.28
N VAL A 90 -27.51 -53.43 -11.56
CA VAL A 90 -28.51 -53.14 -10.52
C VAL A 90 -28.08 -53.77 -9.20
N ASP A 91 -28.08 -53.00 -8.13
CA ASP A 91 -27.89 -53.56 -6.78
C ASP A 91 -29.08 -54.45 -6.40
N ALA A 92 -28.80 -55.73 -6.17
CA ALA A 92 -29.75 -56.72 -5.70
C ALA A 92 -29.76 -56.88 -4.16
N SER A 93 -28.86 -56.17 -3.46
CA SER A 93 -28.79 -56.13 -2.00
C SER A 93 -29.37 -54.85 -1.40
N GLN A 94 -29.56 -54.86 -0.08
CA GLN A 94 -29.81 -53.66 0.73
C GLN A 94 -28.68 -53.51 1.78
N THR A 95 -27.49 -53.99 1.43
CA THR A 95 -26.34 -54.15 2.34
C THR A 95 -25.28 -53.08 2.02
N TYR A 96 -24.59 -52.57 3.04
CA TYR A 96 -23.51 -51.61 2.85
C TYR A 96 -22.27 -52.26 2.20
N GLY A 97 -21.90 -51.79 1.00
CA GLY A 97 -20.62 -52.13 0.36
C GLY A 97 -20.53 -51.68 -1.10
N PHE A 98 -19.47 -52.12 -1.79
CA PHE A 98 -19.26 -51.86 -3.23
C PHE A 98 -19.78 -53.04 -4.05
N THR A 99 -20.74 -52.79 -4.93
CA THR A 99 -21.30 -53.81 -5.83
C THR A 99 -20.51 -53.92 -7.13
N VAL A 100 -19.83 -52.83 -7.54
CA VAL A 100 -18.88 -52.81 -8.66
C VAL A 100 -17.53 -52.30 -8.18
N ARG A 101 -16.48 -53.03 -8.53
CA ARG A 101 -15.07 -52.70 -8.27
C ARG A 101 -14.36 -52.58 -9.61
N ASN A 102 -14.08 -51.37 -10.04
CA ASN A 102 -13.13 -51.16 -11.13
C ASN A 102 -11.73 -51.26 -10.52
N GLU A 103 -11.06 -52.39 -10.73
CA GLU A 103 -9.73 -52.66 -10.17
C GLU A 103 -8.67 -51.83 -10.92
N ALA A 104 -7.40 -51.82 -10.48
CA ALA A 104 -6.40 -50.86 -10.96
C ALA A 104 -6.07 -50.91 -12.47
N SER A 105 -6.35 -52.03 -13.14
CA SER A 105 -6.21 -52.17 -14.61
C SER A 105 -7.54 -52.01 -15.37
N GLY A 106 -8.65 -51.89 -14.65
CA GLY A 106 -9.99 -51.81 -15.20
C GLY A 106 -10.28 -50.45 -15.82
N VAL A 107 -11.03 -50.47 -16.92
CA VAL A 107 -11.54 -49.29 -17.61
C VAL A 107 -13.06 -49.40 -17.73
N ILE A 108 -13.79 -48.32 -17.46
CA ILE A 108 -15.23 -48.19 -17.74
C ILE A 108 -15.43 -47.11 -18.81
N LYS A 109 -16.07 -47.46 -19.93
CA LYS A 109 -16.36 -46.59 -21.07
C LYS A 109 -17.85 -46.38 -21.34
N GLY A 110 -18.70 -46.93 -20.49
CA GLY A 110 -20.14 -46.89 -20.69
C GLY A 110 -20.90 -47.79 -19.71
N GLY A 111 -22.21 -47.87 -19.93
CA GLY A 111 -23.14 -48.58 -19.06
C GLY A 111 -23.79 -47.75 -17.97
N ALA A 112 -24.85 -48.30 -17.39
CA ALA A 112 -25.69 -47.69 -16.36
C ALA A 112 -25.54 -48.42 -15.01
N PHE A 113 -25.00 -47.74 -14.01
CA PHE A 113 -24.65 -48.28 -12.70
C PHE A 113 -25.64 -47.80 -11.63
N ARG A 114 -26.42 -48.72 -11.07
CA ARG A 114 -27.44 -48.47 -10.01
C ARG A 114 -27.08 -49.15 -8.70
N GLY A 115 -25.79 -49.22 -8.40
CA GLY A 115 -25.21 -49.72 -7.17
C GLY A 115 -23.83 -49.08 -6.97
N THR A 116 -23.33 -49.12 -5.74
CA THR A 116 -22.13 -48.40 -5.34
C THR A 116 -20.88 -48.87 -6.08
N VAL A 117 -20.14 -47.92 -6.67
CA VAL A 117 -18.91 -48.21 -7.45
C VAL A 117 -17.68 -47.77 -6.66
N SER A 118 -16.67 -48.64 -6.53
CA SER A 118 -15.31 -48.24 -6.14
C SER A 118 -14.40 -48.27 -7.37
N ASN A 119 -13.70 -47.16 -7.65
CA ASN A 119 -12.80 -47.02 -8.79
C ASN A 119 -11.35 -46.93 -8.36
N TRP A 120 -10.53 -47.89 -8.78
CA TRP A 120 -9.07 -47.90 -8.68
C TRP A 120 -8.38 -47.73 -10.04
N GLY A 121 -9.13 -47.90 -11.13
CA GLY A 121 -8.69 -47.76 -12.51
C GLY A 121 -9.24 -46.49 -13.18
N LEU A 122 -9.62 -46.58 -14.45
CA LEU A 122 -10.10 -45.45 -15.25
C LEU A 122 -11.62 -45.52 -15.51
N ILE A 123 -12.32 -44.40 -15.32
CA ILE A 123 -13.68 -44.17 -15.82
C ILE A 123 -13.61 -43.11 -16.93
N GLU A 124 -13.80 -43.53 -18.18
CA GLU A 124 -13.86 -42.65 -19.36
C GLU A 124 -15.29 -42.14 -19.62
N ASP A 125 -16.32 -42.98 -19.40
CA ASP A 125 -17.74 -42.60 -19.51
C ASP A 125 -18.64 -43.58 -18.73
N GLY A 126 -19.95 -43.27 -18.59
CA GLY A 126 -20.95 -44.08 -17.91
C GLY A 126 -22.05 -43.26 -17.23
N ALA A 127 -23.12 -43.91 -16.79
CA ALA A 127 -24.22 -43.28 -16.04
C ALA A 127 -24.35 -43.88 -14.63
N PHE A 128 -23.94 -43.11 -13.63
CA PHE A 128 -23.85 -43.53 -12.23
C PHE A 128 -25.00 -42.93 -11.41
N TYR A 129 -25.91 -43.80 -10.95
CA TYR A 129 -27.13 -43.47 -10.18
C TYR A 129 -26.97 -43.70 -8.67
N SER A 130 -25.80 -44.15 -8.24
CA SER A 130 -25.44 -44.47 -6.86
C SER A 130 -24.00 -44.04 -6.61
N SER A 131 -23.64 -43.94 -5.33
CA SER A 131 -22.39 -43.31 -4.91
C SER A 131 -21.13 -43.94 -5.54
N VAL A 132 -20.18 -43.09 -5.93
CA VAL A 132 -18.92 -43.48 -6.57
C VAL A 132 -17.73 -43.04 -5.73
N TYR A 133 -16.83 -43.98 -5.45
CA TYR A 133 -15.64 -43.76 -4.63
C TYR A 133 -14.40 -43.91 -5.49
N ASN A 134 -13.76 -42.79 -5.85
CA ASN A 134 -12.51 -42.77 -6.60
C ASN A 134 -11.35 -42.96 -5.62
N MET A 135 -10.87 -44.20 -5.56
CA MET A 135 -9.95 -44.72 -4.55
C MET A 135 -8.48 -44.43 -4.90
N SER A 136 -7.64 -44.42 -3.87
CA SER A 136 -6.19 -44.28 -4.02
C SER A 136 -5.45 -44.99 -2.88
N ASN A 137 -4.31 -45.60 -3.19
CA ASN A 137 -3.35 -46.12 -2.23
C ASN A 137 -1.94 -46.23 -2.88
N ASN A 138 -0.97 -46.73 -2.13
CA ASN A 138 0.42 -46.91 -2.59
C ASN A 138 0.60 -47.83 -3.83
N ALA A 139 -0.41 -48.58 -4.25
CA ALA A 139 -0.38 -49.48 -5.40
C ALA A 139 -1.05 -48.89 -6.66
N GLY A 140 -1.80 -47.79 -6.55
CA GLY A 140 -2.48 -47.14 -7.66
C GLY A 140 -3.57 -46.17 -7.21
N ALA A 141 -3.96 -45.26 -8.11
CA ALA A 141 -4.98 -44.26 -7.87
C ALA A 141 -5.97 -44.20 -9.03
N GLY A 142 -7.26 -44.15 -8.71
CA GLY A 142 -8.35 -44.08 -9.66
C GLY A 142 -8.41 -42.73 -10.37
N THR A 143 -8.82 -42.77 -11.64
CA THR A 143 -9.07 -41.58 -12.46
C THR A 143 -10.50 -41.59 -12.97
N ILE A 144 -11.21 -40.47 -12.79
CA ILE A 144 -12.47 -40.17 -13.47
C ILE A 144 -12.16 -39.12 -14.55
N ALA A 145 -12.40 -39.46 -15.81
CA ALA A 145 -12.22 -38.59 -16.97
C ALA A 145 -13.55 -38.20 -17.64
N GLY A 146 -14.64 -38.92 -17.36
CA GLY A 146 -15.96 -38.63 -17.88
C GLY A 146 -17.07 -39.40 -17.17
N GLY A 147 -18.25 -39.43 -17.79
CA GLY A 147 -19.47 -40.00 -17.21
C GLY A 147 -20.41 -38.97 -16.57
N THR A 148 -21.58 -39.44 -16.15
CA THR A 148 -22.62 -38.66 -15.48
C THR A 148 -22.90 -39.23 -14.10
N PHE A 149 -22.90 -38.39 -13.07
CA PHE A 149 -22.98 -38.79 -11.67
C PHE A 149 -24.19 -38.12 -10.99
N ARG A 150 -25.06 -38.93 -10.39
CA ARG A 150 -26.34 -38.48 -9.79
C ARG A 150 -26.47 -38.71 -8.28
N ASP A 151 -25.40 -39.17 -7.66
CA ASP A 151 -25.33 -39.41 -6.22
C ASP A 151 -23.95 -38.92 -5.71
N TYR A 152 -23.57 -39.20 -4.46
CA TYR A 152 -22.30 -38.74 -3.90
C TYR A 152 -21.08 -39.25 -4.68
N VAL A 153 -20.06 -38.40 -4.80
CA VAL A 153 -18.75 -38.81 -5.32
C VAL A 153 -17.66 -38.44 -4.33
N THR A 154 -16.85 -39.42 -3.93
CA THR A 154 -15.70 -39.20 -3.04
C THR A 154 -14.42 -39.42 -3.82
N ASN A 155 -13.60 -38.39 -3.96
CA ASN A 155 -12.28 -38.44 -4.57
C ASN A 155 -11.20 -38.43 -3.48
N TYR A 156 -10.61 -39.59 -3.20
CA TYR A 156 -9.61 -39.74 -2.14
C TYR A 156 -8.26 -39.11 -2.49
N GLU A 157 -7.43 -38.86 -1.48
CA GLU A 157 -6.08 -38.30 -1.62
C GLU A 157 -5.24 -39.07 -2.66
N GLY A 158 -4.72 -38.34 -3.67
CA GLY A 158 -3.98 -38.90 -4.80
C GLY A 158 -4.83 -39.42 -5.96
N ALA A 159 -6.15 -39.57 -5.80
CA ALA A 159 -7.07 -39.87 -6.90
C ALA A 159 -7.43 -38.60 -7.69
N THR A 160 -7.76 -38.76 -8.98
CA THR A 160 -7.97 -37.62 -9.90
C THR A 160 -9.36 -37.63 -10.54
N ILE A 161 -10.03 -36.48 -10.51
CA ILE A 161 -11.13 -36.12 -11.39
C ILE A 161 -10.60 -35.12 -12.45
N SER A 162 -10.88 -35.41 -13.71
CA SER A 162 -10.44 -34.62 -14.88
C SER A 162 -11.57 -34.32 -15.87
N GLY A 163 -12.75 -34.88 -15.64
CA GLY A 163 -13.96 -34.61 -16.41
C GLY A 163 -15.17 -35.35 -15.84
N GLY A 164 -16.32 -35.20 -16.51
CA GLY A 164 -17.62 -35.74 -16.07
C GLY A 164 -18.62 -34.64 -15.71
N VAL A 165 -19.89 -35.03 -15.57
CA VAL A 165 -21.00 -34.13 -15.22
C VAL A 165 -21.65 -34.63 -13.93
N TYR A 166 -21.67 -33.77 -12.91
CA TYR A 166 -22.18 -34.07 -11.57
C TYR A 166 -23.47 -33.29 -11.35
N SER A 167 -24.56 -33.95 -10.95
CA SER A 167 -25.91 -33.36 -10.86
C SER A 167 -26.73 -34.01 -9.75
N ASP A 168 -27.76 -33.33 -9.24
CA ASP A 168 -28.60 -33.90 -8.19
C ASP A 168 -29.57 -34.96 -8.75
N GLY A 169 -29.48 -36.17 -8.19
CA GLY A 169 -30.43 -37.26 -8.44
C GLY A 169 -31.72 -37.17 -7.62
N GLY A 170 -31.83 -36.19 -6.74
CA GLY A 170 -32.92 -36.00 -5.76
C GLY A 170 -32.50 -36.31 -4.32
N ASN A 171 -31.20 -36.37 -4.03
CA ASN A 171 -30.62 -36.81 -2.75
C ASN A 171 -29.84 -35.69 -2.00
N ASN A 172 -29.73 -34.48 -2.57
CA ASN A 172 -28.86 -33.42 -2.06
C ASN A 172 -27.41 -33.91 -1.88
N ASN A 173 -26.90 -34.57 -2.93
CA ASN A 173 -25.55 -35.11 -3.00
C ASN A 173 -24.49 -34.02 -3.17
N SER A 174 -23.24 -34.39 -2.90
CA SER A 174 -22.07 -33.54 -3.11
C SER A 174 -20.88 -34.34 -3.65
N VAL A 175 -19.87 -33.62 -4.13
CA VAL A 175 -18.52 -34.17 -4.37
C VAL A 175 -17.66 -33.85 -3.16
N GLN A 176 -17.10 -34.86 -2.50
CA GLN A 176 -16.03 -34.71 -1.52
C GLN A 176 -14.68 -34.90 -2.24
N ASN A 177 -13.79 -33.91 -2.17
CA ASN A 177 -12.48 -33.97 -2.81
C ASN A 177 -11.35 -33.82 -1.80
N ASP A 178 -10.63 -34.91 -1.57
CA ASP A 178 -9.37 -34.96 -0.83
C ASP A 178 -8.17 -35.15 -1.82
N GLY A 179 -8.46 -35.48 -3.08
CA GLY A 179 -7.50 -35.59 -4.18
C GLY A 179 -7.46 -34.37 -5.11
N THR A 180 -7.36 -34.60 -6.42
CA THR A 180 -7.27 -33.53 -7.44
C THR A 180 -8.52 -33.46 -8.32
N ILE A 181 -9.14 -32.28 -8.44
CA ILE A 181 -10.12 -31.93 -9.50
C ILE A 181 -9.45 -30.97 -10.50
N SER A 182 -9.40 -31.35 -11.76
CA SER A 182 -8.76 -30.58 -12.86
C SER A 182 -9.68 -30.27 -14.04
N GLY A 183 -10.86 -30.89 -14.08
CA GLY A 183 -11.91 -30.66 -15.07
C GLY A 183 -13.22 -31.33 -14.66
N GLY A 184 -14.34 -30.88 -15.23
CA GLY A 184 -15.68 -31.39 -14.96
C GLY A 184 -16.73 -30.27 -14.88
N GLU A 185 -18.00 -30.65 -14.94
CA GLU A 185 -19.16 -29.76 -14.74
C GLU A 185 -19.88 -30.15 -13.45
N PHE A 186 -19.81 -29.29 -12.44
CA PHE A 186 -20.30 -29.54 -11.09
C PHE A 186 -21.56 -28.71 -10.84
N ASN A 187 -22.72 -29.32 -11.07
CA ASN A 187 -24.05 -28.75 -10.79
C ASN A 187 -24.59 -29.18 -9.41
N ILE A 188 -23.70 -29.61 -8.52
CA ILE A 188 -23.93 -29.98 -7.11
C ILE A 188 -22.80 -29.45 -6.24
N ASN A 189 -23.01 -29.40 -4.93
CA ASN A 189 -22.03 -28.85 -4.00
C ASN A 189 -20.70 -29.60 -4.05
N VAL A 190 -19.59 -28.88 -3.90
CA VAL A 190 -18.25 -29.46 -3.82
C VAL A 190 -17.57 -29.07 -2.51
N ASN A 191 -17.16 -30.06 -1.73
CA ASN A 191 -16.42 -29.90 -0.48
C ASN A 191 -14.96 -30.28 -0.76
N ASN A 192 -14.06 -29.30 -0.76
CA ASN A 192 -12.65 -29.49 -1.10
C ASN A 192 -11.74 -29.42 0.11
N ALA A 193 -10.92 -30.46 0.28
CA ALA A 193 -9.77 -30.53 1.18
C ALA A 193 -8.47 -30.89 0.44
N GLY A 194 -8.53 -31.14 -0.88
CA GLY A 194 -7.38 -31.35 -1.77
C GLY A 194 -7.17 -30.19 -2.74
N VAL A 195 -6.76 -30.47 -3.98
CA VAL A 195 -6.57 -29.45 -5.03
C VAL A 195 -7.77 -29.46 -5.98
N MET A 196 -8.31 -28.29 -6.31
CA MET A 196 -9.38 -28.15 -7.31
C MET A 196 -9.15 -26.98 -8.26
N GLY A 197 -9.72 -27.07 -9.47
CA GLY A 197 -9.74 -25.96 -10.42
C GLY A 197 -9.54 -26.43 -11.87
N GLY A 198 -8.55 -25.85 -12.55
CA GLY A 198 -8.27 -26.15 -13.95
C GLY A 198 -9.41 -25.74 -14.89
N ASN A 199 -9.83 -26.66 -15.77
CA ASN A 199 -10.92 -26.43 -16.74
C ASN A 199 -12.30 -26.82 -16.17
N SER A 200 -12.48 -26.73 -14.84
CA SER A 200 -13.74 -27.08 -14.18
C SER A 200 -14.72 -25.90 -14.15
N THR A 201 -16.02 -26.22 -14.25
CA THR A 201 -17.12 -25.27 -14.01
C THR A 201 -17.91 -25.72 -12.78
N PHE A 202 -18.04 -24.82 -11.80
CA PHE A 202 -18.78 -25.04 -10.56
C PHE A 202 -20.01 -24.13 -10.57
N SER A 203 -21.19 -24.72 -10.82
CA SER A 203 -22.48 -24.02 -10.94
C SER A 203 -23.32 -24.07 -9.66
N ALA A 204 -22.76 -24.65 -8.60
CA ALA A 204 -23.35 -24.77 -7.27
C ALA A 204 -22.29 -24.42 -6.21
N TYR A 205 -22.71 -24.37 -4.94
CA TYR A 205 -21.89 -23.94 -3.80
C TYR A 205 -20.59 -24.75 -3.64
N VAL A 206 -19.49 -24.06 -3.34
CA VAL A 206 -18.19 -24.68 -3.07
C VAL A 206 -17.70 -24.31 -1.67
N GLU A 207 -17.34 -25.32 -0.88
CA GLU A 207 -16.62 -25.16 0.38
C GLU A 207 -15.15 -25.57 0.19
N ASN A 208 -14.23 -24.61 0.20
CA ASN A 208 -12.79 -24.86 0.23
C ASN A 208 -12.28 -24.81 1.67
N ARG A 209 -12.02 -25.99 2.24
CA ARG A 209 -11.59 -26.17 3.64
C ARG A 209 -10.11 -25.82 3.81
N SER A 210 -9.63 -25.76 5.05
CA SER A 210 -8.28 -25.31 5.41
C SER A 210 -7.11 -26.03 4.72
N ALA A 211 -7.25 -27.31 4.39
CA ALA A 211 -6.25 -28.06 3.60
C ALA A 211 -6.40 -27.85 2.07
N GLY A 212 -7.54 -27.33 1.63
CA GLY A 212 -7.94 -27.21 0.24
C GLY A 212 -7.31 -26.01 -0.48
N THR A 213 -6.94 -26.24 -1.75
CA THR A 213 -6.43 -25.20 -2.65
C THR A 213 -7.26 -25.11 -3.92
N ILE A 214 -7.67 -23.89 -4.29
CA ILE A 214 -8.27 -23.58 -5.60
C ILE A 214 -7.19 -22.98 -6.52
N GLU A 215 -6.88 -23.65 -7.62
CA GLU A 215 -5.86 -23.26 -8.61
C GLU A 215 -6.46 -22.90 -9.98
N GLY A 216 -7.73 -22.48 -10.02
CA GLY A 216 -8.43 -22.09 -11.25
C GLY A 216 -9.89 -22.57 -11.28
N GLY A 217 -10.46 -22.61 -12.49
CA GLY A 217 -11.87 -22.95 -12.71
C GLY A 217 -12.80 -21.73 -12.73
N THR A 218 -14.06 -21.98 -13.09
CA THR A 218 -15.12 -20.96 -13.13
C THR A 218 -16.16 -21.26 -12.07
N PHE A 219 -16.45 -20.29 -11.20
CA PHE A 219 -17.37 -20.38 -10.07
C PHE A 219 -18.58 -19.46 -10.32
N ASP A 220 -19.69 -20.10 -10.67
CA ASP A 220 -20.95 -19.45 -11.02
C ASP A 220 -21.89 -19.29 -9.82
N ASP A 221 -21.57 -19.90 -8.67
CA ASP A 221 -22.25 -19.75 -7.39
C ASP A 221 -21.29 -19.29 -6.26
N GLU A 222 -21.75 -19.31 -5.00
CA GLU A 222 -20.99 -18.86 -3.84
C GLU A 222 -19.87 -19.81 -3.44
N VAL A 223 -18.77 -19.24 -2.96
CA VAL A 223 -17.60 -19.97 -2.45
C VAL A 223 -17.34 -19.56 -1.00
N TYR A 224 -17.22 -20.55 -0.12
CA TYR A 224 -16.76 -20.39 1.26
C TYR A 224 -15.35 -20.93 1.39
N ASN A 225 -14.42 -20.16 1.92
CA ASN A 225 -13.00 -20.47 1.89
C ASN A 225 -12.34 -20.28 3.26
N THR A 226 -11.91 -21.39 3.86
CA THR A 226 -10.95 -21.43 4.98
C THR A 226 -9.58 -21.94 4.54
N GLY A 227 -9.45 -22.40 3.29
CA GLY A 227 -8.18 -22.77 2.63
C GLY A 227 -7.58 -21.64 1.79
N SER A 228 -6.93 -22.02 0.69
CA SER A 228 -6.24 -21.09 -0.22
C SER A 228 -6.91 -20.97 -1.59
N ILE A 229 -7.06 -19.74 -2.10
CA ILE A 229 -7.44 -19.43 -3.48
C ILE A 229 -6.22 -18.83 -4.20
N ALA A 230 -5.58 -19.62 -5.06
CA ALA A 230 -4.44 -19.19 -5.88
C ALA A 230 -4.87 -18.59 -7.22
N ASP A 231 -5.93 -19.11 -7.86
CA ASP A 231 -6.52 -18.56 -9.08
C ASP A 231 -8.00 -18.99 -9.24
N GLY A 232 -8.72 -18.38 -10.19
CA GLY A 232 -10.12 -18.71 -10.49
C GLY A 232 -10.92 -17.53 -11.04
N SER A 233 -12.11 -17.81 -11.57
CA SER A 233 -13.06 -16.79 -12.04
C SER A 233 -14.36 -16.86 -11.22
N PHE A 234 -14.63 -15.83 -10.42
CA PHE A 234 -15.71 -15.83 -9.42
C PHE A 234 -16.79 -14.82 -9.79
N LYS A 235 -18.06 -15.28 -9.92
CA LYS A 235 -19.19 -14.44 -10.33
C LYS A 235 -20.11 -13.99 -9.20
N ARG A 236 -20.08 -14.67 -8.04
CA ARG A 236 -20.98 -14.48 -6.88
C ARG A 236 -20.19 -14.23 -5.59
N THR A 237 -20.81 -14.41 -4.42
CA THR A 237 -20.17 -14.15 -3.13
C THR A 237 -18.98 -15.08 -2.91
N VAL A 238 -17.83 -14.53 -2.50
CA VAL A 238 -16.71 -15.31 -1.95
C VAL A 238 -16.49 -14.86 -0.51
N THR A 239 -16.61 -15.79 0.44
CA THR A 239 -16.39 -15.52 1.87
C THR A 239 -15.11 -16.20 2.31
N VAL A 240 -14.24 -15.45 2.95
CA VAL A 240 -12.93 -15.87 3.45
C VAL A 240 -12.87 -15.60 4.95
N THR A 241 -12.52 -16.63 5.72
CA THR A 241 -12.69 -16.70 7.17
C THR A 241 -11.79 -17.78 7.76
N GLU A 242 -11.65 -17.84 9.09
CA GLU A 242 -10.84 -18.84 9.80
C GLU A 242 -9.38 -18.91 9.28
N GLY A 243 -8.79 -17.75 8.94
CA GLY A 243 -7.43 -17.67 8.39
C GLY A 243 -7.28 -18.04 6.91
N GLY A 244 -8.38 -18.17 6.15
CA GLY A 244 -8.34 -18.43 4.71
C GLY A 244 -7.65 -17.32 3.91
N ILE A 245 -7.10 -17.67 2.72
CA ILE A 245 -6.26 -16.77 1.91
C ILE A 245 -6.77 -16.63 0.47
N ILE A 246 -6.84 -15.40 -0.05
CA ILE A 246 -6.88 -15.10 -1.49
C ILE A 246 -5.49 -14.63 -1.93
N ALA A 247 -4.84 -15.38 -2.81
CA ALA A 247 -3.58 -15.01 -3.45
C ALA A 247 -3.74 -14.61 -4.93
N GLY A 248 -4.87 -14.93 -5.55
CA GLY A 248 -5.13 -14.59 -6.96
C GLY A 248 -6.59 -14.78 -7.36
N GLY A 249 -6.82 -14.87 -8.67
CA GLY A 249 -8.16 -14.95 -9.26
C GLY A 249 -8.73 -13.61 -9.72
N THR A 250 -9.87 -13.71 -10.43
CA THR A 250 -10.65 -12.60 -10.98
C THR A 250 -12.05 -12.63 -10.41
N PHE A 251 -12.46 -11.54 -9.77
CA PHE A 251 -13.74 -11.40 -9.08
C PHE A 251 -14.60 -10.38 -9.84
N ALA A 252 -15.63 -10.86 -10.54
CA ALA A 252 -16.43 -10.06 -11.47
C ALA A 252 -17.20 -8.92 -10.77
N SER A 253 -17.68 -7.93 -11.53
CA SER A 253 -18.47 -6.81 -10.96
C SER A 253 -19.79 -7.21 -10.29
N SER A 254 -20.29 -8.43 -10.53
CA SER A 254 -21.43 -9.02 -9.82
C SER A 254 -21.06 -9.77 -8.52
N SER A 255 -19.76 -10.00 -8.28
CA SER A 255 -19.27 -10.68 -7.10
C SER A 255 -19.26 -9.77 -5.88
N ARG A 256 -19.21 -10.38 -4.70
CA ARG A 256 -18.89 -9.69 -3.45
C ARG A 256 -17.91 -10.52 -2.65
N VAL A 257 -16.75 -9.97 -2.35
CA VAL A 257 -15.77 -10.62 -1.49
C VAL A 257 -15.96 -10.12 -0.05
N LYS A 258 -15.95 -11.04 0.90
CA LYS A 258 -15.85 -10.77 2.33
C LYS A 258 -14.60 -11.45 2.86
N SER A 259 -13.73 -10.70 3.52
CA SER A 259 -12.61 -11.22 4.29
C SER A 259 -12.88 -10.87 5.74
N ASN A 260 -13.11 -11.86 6.59
CA ASN A 260 -13.43 -11.73 8.01
C ASN A 260 -12.52 -12.70 8.80
N ASP A 261 -12.47 -12.63 10.14
CA ASP A 261 -11.95 -13.70 11.01
C ASP A 261 -10.57 -14.22 10.57
N ASP A 262 -9.54 -13.37 10.69
CA ASP A 262 -8.17 -13.57 10.18
C ASP A 262 -8.02 -13.82 8.66
N GLY A 263 -9.09 -13.68 7.87
CA GLY A 263 -9.09 -13.84 6.42
C GLY A 263 -8.19 -12.83 5.70
N THR A 264 -7.31 -13.31 4.82
CA THR A 264 -6.26 -12.49 4.19
C THR A 264 -6.39 -12.40 2.66
N ILE A 265 -6.28 -11.19 2.12
CA ILE A 265 -6.18 -10.91 0.68
C ILE A 265 -4.77 -10.42 0.34
N THR A 266 -4.00 -11.23 -0.38
CA THR A 266 -2.63 -10.93 -0.83
C THR A 266 -2.53 -10.65 -2.35
N GLY A 267 -3.58 -10.96 -3.12
CA GLY A 267 -3.61 -10.77 -4.57
C GLY A 267 -4.99 -10.94 -5.19
N GLY A 268 -5.06 -10.87 -6.52
CA GLY A 268 -6.30 -10.95 -7.30
C GLY A 268 -6.72 -9.63 -7.96
N THR A 269 -7.74 -9.70 -8.82
CA THR A 269 -8.36 -8.53 -9.47
C THR A 269 -9.85 -8.48 -9.12
N PHE A 270 -10.30 -7.36 -8.53
CA PHE A 270 -11.62 -7.22 -7.92
C PHE A 270 -12.43 -6.10 -8.57
N ASP A 271 -13.26 -6.46 -9.56
CA ASP A 271 -14.28 -5.56 -10.14
C ASP A 271 -15.53 -5.45 -9.26
N GLY A 272 -15.78 -6.47 -8.42
CA GLY A 272 -16.86 -6.51 -7.44
C GLY A 272 -16.54 -5.79 -6.12
N THR A 273 -17.53 -5.68 -5.24
CA THR A 273 -17.35 -5.06 -3.91
C THR A 273 -16.51 -5.96 -3.00
N VAL A 274 -15.55 -5.38 -2.28
CA VAL A 274 -14.77 -6.08 -1.24
C VAL A 274 -15.09 -5.49 0.13
N ILE A 275 -15.28 -6.35 1.12
CA ILE A 275 -15.42 -6.00 2.54
C ILE A 275 -14.25 -6.66 3.28
N ASN A 276 -13.44 -5.86 3.97
CA ASN A 276 -12.29 -6.31 4.74
C ASN A 276 -12.54 -6.04 6.23
N GLY A 277 -12.94 -7.09 6.94
CA GLY A 277 -13.28 -7.09 8.36
C GLY A 277 -14.77 -6.96 8.63
N ASP A 278 -15.13 -7.34 9.85
CA ASP A 278 -16.43 -7.08 10.47
C ASP A 278 -16.19 -6.85 11.98
N VAL A 279 -16.97 -5.98 12.62
CA VAL A 279 -16.77 -5.60 14.03
C VAL A 279 -16.91 -6.79 14.99
N ASP A 280 -17.70 -7.79 14.60
CA ASP A 280 -17.90 -9.03 15.34
C ASP A 280 -16.78 -10.08 15.07
N TRP A 281 -16.02 -9.94 13.97
CA TRP A 281 -15.08 -10.93 13.44
C TRP A 281 -13.81 -10.27 12.85
N PRO A 282 -12.97 -9.64 13.70
CA PRO A 282 -11.84 -8.83 13.27
C PRO A 282 -10.65 -9.68 12.79
N GLY A 283 -9.57 -9.00 12.39
CA GLY A 283 -8.29 -9.60 12.01
C GLY A 283 -8.08 -9.74 10.49
N ALA A 284 -9.02 -9.30 9.66
CA ALA A 284 -8.87 -9.40 8.22
C ALA A 284 -7.80 -8.43 7.67
N VAL A 285 -7.02 -8.88 6.68
CA VAL A 285 -5.93 -8.05 6.13
C VAL A 285 -5.92 -8.05 4.61
N ILE A 286 -5.94 -6.85 4.00
CA ILE A 286 -5.55 -6.65 2.60
C ILE A 286 -4.08 -6.24 2.56
N THR A 287 -3.27 -7.01 1.84
CA THR A 287 -1.83 -6.78 1.61
C THR A 287 -1.42 -6.77 0.13
N GLY A 288 -2.38 -6.96 -0.78
CA GLY A 288 -2.16 -6.90 -2.22
C GLY A 288 -3.44 -7.04 -3.03
N GLY A 289 -3.32 -7.07 -4.35
CA GLY A 289 -4.44 -7.10 -5.31
C GLY A 289 -4.71 -5.76 -6.00
N THR A 290 -5.60 -5.78 -6.99
CA THR A 290 -6.07 -4.60 -7.73
C THR A 290 -7.58 -4.47 -7.60
N PHE A 291 -8.06 -3.35 -7.07
CA PHE A 291 -9.45 -3.10 -6.70
C PHE A 291 -10.05 -2.01 -7.59
N THR A 292 -10.93 -2.43 -8.50
CA THR A 292 -11.71 -1.60 -9.43
C THR A 292 -13.19 -1.50 -9.02
N GLY A 293 -13.64 -2.37 -8.11
CA GLY A 293 -14.87 -2.24 -7.34
C GLY A 293 -14.65 -1.58 -5.97
N VAL A 294 -15.74 -1.11 -5.34
CA VAL A 294 -15.70 -0.40 -4.05
C VAL A 294 -15.17 -1.30 -2.93
N VAL A 295 -14.33 -0.74 -2.05
CA VAL A 295 -13.80 -1.44 -0.87
C VAL A 295 -14.34 -0.80 0.41
N LYS A 296 -14.85 -1.61 1.34
CA LYS A 296 -15.19 -1.21 2.71
C LYS A 296 -14.18 -1.83 3.67
N ASN A 297 -13.47 -1.01 4.44
CA ASN A 297 -12.47 -1.46 5.40
C ASN A 297 -12.94 -1.26 6.84
N HIS A 298 -12.90 -2.34 7.61
CA HIS A 298 -13.10 -2.44 9.05
C HIS A 298 -11.82 -2.85 9.79
N ASP A 299 -10.96 -3.64 9.16
CA ASP A 299 -9.67 -4.08 9.72
C ASP A 299 -8.48 -3.38 9.02
N THR A 300 -7.47 -4.12 8.56
CA THR A 300 -6.17 -3.55 8.13
C THR A 300 -5.98 -3.61 6.61
N ILE A 301 -5.61 -2.47 6.02
CA ILE A 301 -4.99 -2.39 4.69
C ILE A 301 -3.52 -2.02 4.88
N ALA A 302 -2.60 -2.86 4.40
CA ALA A 302 -1.16 -2.67 4.54
C ALA A 302 -0.40 -3.02 3.26
N GLU A 303 0.90 -2.74 3.23
CA GLU A 303 1.82 -3.35 2.26
C GLU A 303 2.21 -4.75 2.77
N GLY A 304 2.25 -5.73 1.88
CA GLY A 304 2.73 -7.08 2.15
C GLY A 304 4.05 -7.39 1.47
N THR A 305 4.42 -8.67 1.46
CA THR A 305 5.51 -9.20 0.65
C THR A 305 5.10 -10.50 -0.04
N ASP A 306 5.55 -10.69 -1.29
CA ASP A 306 5.39 -11.95 -2.00
C ASP A 306 6.38 -13.02 -1.48
N ALA A 307 6.21 -14.26 -1.90
CA ALA A 307 7.08 -15.37 -1.48
C ALA A 307 8.57 -15.22 -1.89
N ASP A 308 8.90 -14.30 -2.79
CA ASP A 308 10.27 -13.93 -3.15
C ASP A 308 10.81 -12.74 -2.31
N GLY A 309 9.99 -12.16 -1.42
CA GLY A 309 10.30 -10.99 -0.58
C GLY A 309 10.11 -9.64 -1.26
N ASN A 310 9.46 -9.56 -2.41
CA ASN A 310 9.15 -8.28 -3.07
C ASN A 310 7.90 -7.65 -2.41
N PRO A 311 7.84 -6.32 -2.21
CA PRO A 311 6.63 -5.67 -1.71
C PRO A 311 5.40 -5.96 -2.58
N THR A 312 4.30 -6.36 -1.94
CA THR A 312 2.96 -6.35 -2.54
C THR A 312 2.25 -5.10 -2.05
N ILE A 313 1.82 -4.25 -2.97
CA ILE A 313 1.12 -3.00 -2.66
C ILE A 313 -0.30 -3.15 -3.18
N PRO A 314 -1.34 -3.16 -2.32
CA PRO A 314 -2.71 -3.19 -2.79
C PRO A 314 -3.03 -1.88 -3.50
N ARG A 315 -3.64 -1.97 -4.68
CA ARG A 315 -3.95 -0.81 -5.53
C ARG A 315 -5.46 -0.60 -5.66
N PHE A 316 -5.92 0.58 -5.29
CA PHE A 316 -7.32 0.98 -5.28
C PHE A 316 -7.57 2.04 -6.36
N ASP A 317 -8.14 1.61 -7.48
CA ASP A 317 -8.61 2.49 -8.57
C ASP A 317 -10.07 2.97 -8.33
N ALA A 318 -10.72 2.42 -7.31
CA ALA A 318 -12.09 2.70 -6.91
C ALA A 318 -12.19 3.39 -5.54
N VAL A 319 -13.41 3.71 -5.11
CA VAL A 319 -13.68 4.32 -3.81
C VAL A 319 -13.41 3.32 -2.68
N VAL A 320 -12.73 3.79 -1.64
CA VAL A 320 -12.55 3.08 -0.37
C VAL A 320 -13.27 3.82 0.74
N THR A 321 -13.97 3.11 1.63
CA THR A 321 -14.40 3.64 2.94
C THR A 321 -13.61 2.98 4.06
N ASN A 322 -13.29 3.74 5.10
CA ASN A 322 -12.50 3.26 6.24
C ASN A 322 -13.22 3.56 7.54
N GLU A 323 -13.90 2.55 8.06
CA GLU A 323 -14.80 2.63 9.21
C GLU A 323 -13.99 2.87 10.50
N SER A 324 -14.65 3.12 11.63
CA SER A 324 -14.00 3.58 12.88
C SER A 324 -12.96 2.62 13.47
N ASP A 325 -13.07 1.33 13.15
CA ASP A 325 -12.17 0.23 13.46
C ASP A 325 -11.01 0.09 12.46
N GLY A 326 -11.18 0.61 11.24
CA GLY A 326 -10.29 0.39 10.11
C GLY A 326 -8.97 1.17 10.16
N VAL A 327 -7.88 0.49 9.77
CA VAL A 327 -6.54 1.05 9.66
C VAL A 327 -5.99 0.92 8.25
N ILE A 328 -5.70 2.06 7.61
CA ILE A 328 -4.92 2.14 6.37
C ILE A 328 -3.47 2.42 6.72
N ALA A 329 -2.64 1.38 6.79
CA ALA A 329 -1.21 1.46 7.04
C ALA A 329 -0.36 1.53 5.74
N GLY A 330 -0.95 1.21 4.58
CA GLY A 330 -0.24 1.20 3.30
C GLY A 330 -1.18 1.08 2.09
N GLY A 331 -0.61 0.95 0.90
CA GLY A 331 -1.36 0.83 -0.36
C GLY A 331 -1.28 2.06 -1.26
N ALA A 332 -1.74 1.90 -2.50
CA ALA A 332 -1.78 2.95 -3.53
C ALA A 332 -3.23 3.27 -3.92
N PHE A 333 -3.65 4.52 -3.76
CA PHE A 333 -5.03 4.97 -3.91
C PHE A 333 -5.11 6.01 -5.04
N GLU A 334 -5.59 5.59 -6.21
CA GLU A 334 -5.91 6.48 -7.34
C GLU A 334 -7.39 6.92 -7.29
N GLY A 335 -8.24 6.12 -6.66
CA GLY A 335 -9.60 6.46 -6.26
C GLY A 335 -9.66 7.20 -4.92
N SER A 336 -10.83 7.77 -4.60
CA SER A 336 -11.04 8.51 -3.36
C SER A 336 -11.20 7.61 -2.12
N VAL A 337 -10.65 8.05 -1.00
CA VAL A 337 -10.95 7.49 0.33
C VAL A 337 -11.93 8.42 1.04
N ILE A 338 -13.16 7.98 1.23
CA ILE A 338 -14.25 8.80 1.82
C ILE A 338 -14.79 8.15 3.07
N GLN A 339 -15.39 8.93 3.97
CA GLN A 339 -15.87 8.41 5.26
C GLN A 339 -14.74 7.66 5.99
N ASN A 340 -13.55 8.26 6.04
CA ASN A 340 -12.48 7.76 6.91
C ASN A 340 -12.81 8.19 8.34
N ASP A 341 -13.45 7.31 9.08
CA ASP A 341 -13.73 7.46 10.52
C ASP A 341 -12.65 6.78 11.37
N GLY A 342 -11.89 5.85 10.78
CA GLY A 342 -10.74 5.15 11.39
C GLY A 342 -9.41 5.91 11.25
N VAL A 343 -8.32 5.16 11.03
CA VAL A 343 -6.94 5.68 10.99
C VAL A 343 -6.29 5.50 9.62
N ILE A 344 -5.73 6.58 9.07
CA ILE A 344 -4.74 6.54 7.98
C ILE A 344 -3.35 6.76 8.57
N ALA A 345 -2.57 5.68 8.65
CA ALA A 345 -1.20 5.67 9.15
C ALA A 345 -0.15 5.62 8.02
N GLY A 346 -0.55 5.33 6.77
CA GLY A 346 0.35 5.28 5.62
C GLY A 346 -0.37 5.19 4.28
N GLY A 347 0.37 4.83 3.23
CA GLY A 347 -0.11 4.74 1.86
C GLY A 347 0.17 5.98 1.00
N THR A 348 -0.03 5.83 -0.32
CA THR A 348 0.13 6.89 -1.33
C THR A 348 -1.21 7.21 -1.98
N PHE A 349 -1.62 8.47 -1.97
CA PHE A 349 -2.90 8.95 -2.48
C PHE A 349 -2.66 9.90 -3.67
N GLY A 350 -2.99 9.43 -4.87
CA GLY A 350 -2.70 10.13 -6.13
C GLY A 350 -3.53 11.39 -6.36
N ASP A 351 -3.11 12.20 -7.34
CA ASP A 351 -3.69 13.52 -7.64
C ASP A 351 -5.17 13.49 -8.03
N SER A 352 -5.65 12.37 -8.59
CA SER A 352 -7.06 12.16 -8.94
C SER A 352 -7.94 11.78 -7.76
N GLY A 353 -7.34 11.23 -6.70
CA GLY A 353 -8.03 10.82 -5.49
C GLY A 353 -8.39 12.03 -4.61
N SER A 354 -9.39 11.83 -3.76
CA SER A 354 -9.66 12.74 -2.64
C SER A 354 -9.80 11.96 -1.35
N VAL A 355 -9.29 12.52 -0.26
CA VAL A 355 -9.42 11.93 1.08
C VAL A 355 -10.37 12.79 1.90
N GLN A 356 -11.40 12.20 2.49
CA GLN A 356 -12.33 12.90 3.41
C GLN A 356 -12.36 12.13 4.74
N SER A 357 -11.87 12.76 5.80
CA SER A 357 -11.57 12.11 7.09
C SER A 357 -12.25 12.78 8.27
N SER A 358 -13.13 12.06 8.95
CA SER A 358 -13.65 12.36 10.29
C SER A 358 -12.79 11.75 11.40
N GLY A 359 -11.93 10.79 11.06
CA GLY A 359 -10.99 10.09 11.93
C GLY A 359 -9.57 10.68 11.92
N THR A 360 -8.57 9.84 12.14
CA THR A 360 -7.16 10.26 12.27
C THR A 360 -6.37 10.07 10.97
N ILE A 361 -5.57 11.07 10.59
CA ILE A 361 -4.49 10.96 9.62
C ILE A 361 -3.16 11.16 10.39
N SER A 362 -2.32 10.14 10.43
CA SER A 362 -1.01 10.16 11.10
C SER A 362 0.17 9.81 10.21
N GLY A 363 -0.05 9.47 8.95
CA GLY A 363 1.00 9.22 7.96
C GLY A 363 0.43 9.12 6.54
N GLY A 364 1.32 8.88 5.56
CA GLY A 364 0.98 8.76 4.13
C GLY A 364 1.38 9.98 3.30
N ALA A 365 1.30 9.85 1.98
CA ALA A 365 1.65 10.89 1.01
C ALA A 365 0.42 11.25 0.14
N PHE A 366 0.03 12.52 0.14
CA PHE A 366 -1.24 12.99 -0.43
C PHE A 366 -1.01 14.04 -1.54
N GLY A 367 -1.09 13.61 -2.81
CA GLY A 367 -1.09 14.50 -3.98
C GLY A 367 -2.45 15.17 -4.25
N GLY A 368 -3.53 14.43 -3.99
CA GLY A 368 -4.91 14.89 -4.17
C GLY A 368 -5.45 15.84 -3.09
N ILE A 369 -6.76 16.08 -3.12
CA ILE A 369 -7.45 16.97 -2.16
C ILE A 369 -7.74 16.23 -0.86
N VAL A 370 -7.42 16.84 0.28
CA VAL A 370 -7.74 16.31 1.61
C VAL A 370 -8.75 17.21 2.34
N GLY A 371 -9.83 16.61 2.84
CA GLY A 371 -10.77 17.23 3.78
C GLY A 371 -10.57 16.60 5.15
N ASN A 372 -10.11 17.39 6.11
CA ASN A 372 -10.13 17.02 7.52
C ASN A 372 -11.42 17.55 8.14
N GLU A 373 -12.40 16.68 8.31
CA GLU A 373 -13.74 17.02 8.80
C GLU A 373 -13.72 17.43 10.28
N ALA A 374 -14.85 17.89 10.79
CA ALA A 374 -14.91 18.60 12.09
C ALA A 374 -14.49 17.77 13.32
N THR A 375 -14.50 16.44 13.24
CA THR A 375 -13.96 15.53 14.27
C THR A 375 -12.56 15.02 13.94
N GLY A 376 -12.09 15.25 12.71
CA GLY A 376 -10.86 14.70 12.17
C GLY A 376 -9.61 15.34 12.76
N THR A 377 -8.55 14.54 12.86
CA THR A 377 -7.25 14.95 13.40
C THR A 377 -6.12 14.56 12.46
N ILE A 378 -5.39 15.55 11.94
CA ILE A 378 -4.09 15.36 11.28
C ILE A 378 -2.99 15.51 12.35
N LYS A 379 -2.09 14.52 12.47
CA LYS A 379 -0.97 14.52 13.42
C LYS A 379 0.26 13.83 12.83
N GLY A 380 1.38 13.86 13.54
CA GLY A 380 2.66 13.25 13.11
C GLY A 380 3.78 14.28 12.98
N GLY A 381 5.02 13.85 13.19
CA GLY A 381 6.21 14.71 13.08
C GLY A 381 6.64 14.96 11.64
N GLU A 382 7.70 15.76 11.44
CA GLU A 382 8.22 16.06 10.10
C GLU A 382 8.81 14.83 9.39
N ALA A 383 9.43 13.91 10.14
CA ALA A 383 10.10 12.72 9.59
C ALA A 383 9.14 11.56 9.25
N ASP A 384 8.15 11.30 10.11
CA ASP A 384 7.29 10.10 10.04
C ASP A 384 5.80 10.45 9.86
N GLY A 385 5.45 11.74 9.71
CA GLY A 385 4.08 12.22 9.59
C GLY A 385 3.57 12.29 8.15
N PRO A 386 2.30 12.71 7.98
CA PRO A 386 1.67 12.80 6.66
C PRO A 386 2.24 13.98 5.86
N THR A 387 2.42 13.76 4.56
CA THR A 387 2.93 14.76 3.61
C THR A 387 1.87 15.16 2.59
N PHE A 388 1.63 16.46 2.42
CA PHE A 388 0.56 16.99 1.57
C PHE A 388 1.13 17.88 0.46
N ASP A 389 0.99 17.45 -0.80
CA ASP A 389 1.30 18.24 -1.99
C ASP A 389 0.05 18.95 -2.54
N GLY A 390 -1.14 18.38 -2.27
CA GLY A 390 -2.42 18.94 -2.68
C GLY A 390 -3.02 20.01 -1.74
N SER A 391 -4.30 20.30 -1.95
CA SER A 391 -5.07 21.25 -1.14
C SER A 391 -5.72 20.55 0.06
N VAL A 392 -5.54 21.12 1.26
CA VAL A 392 -6.13 20.64 2.51
C VAL A 392 -7.18 21.62 3.01
N SER A 393 -8.43 21.17 3.15
CA SER A 393 -9.49 21.91 3.83
C SER A 393 -9.65 21.36 5.24
N ASN A 394 -9.30 22.17 6.25
CA ASN A 394 -9.39 21.79 7.65
C ASN A 394 -10.62 22.37 8.32
N TYR A 395 -11.43 21.50 8.91
CA TYR A 395 -12.54 21.81 9.80
C TYR A 395 -12.33 21.24 11.21
N GLY A 396 -11.48 20.22 11.36
CA GLY A 396 -11.04 19.63 12.62
C GLY A 396 -9.70 20.19 13.11
N VAL A 397 -8.80 19.32 13.57
CA VAL A 397 -7.50 19.70 14.16
C VAL A 397 -6.33 19.27 13.25
N ILE A 398 -5.40 20.19 12.99
CA ILE A 398 -4.04 19.89 12.49
C ILE A 398 -3.05 20.11 13.63
N ALA A 399 -2.51 19.02 14.17
CA ALA A 399 -1.48 19.01 15.20
C ALA A 399 -0.08 18.63 14.65
N GLY A 400 0.04 18.31 13.37
CA GLY A 400 1.29 17.83 12.75
C GLY A 400 1.18 17.65 11.24
N GLY A 401 2.19 17.01 10.65
CA GLY A 401 2.34 16.81 9.21
C GLY A 401 3.07 17.95 8.48
N THR A 402 3.42 17.68 7.22
CA THR A 402 4.23 18.56 6.36
C THR A 402 3.45 18.92 5.09
N PHE A 403 3.20 20.22 4.87
CA PHE A 403 2.40 20.74 3.76
C PHE A 403 3.33 21.46 2.79
N LEU A 404 3.54 20.88 1.60
CA LEU A 404 4.55 21.29 0.62
C LEU A 404 4.21 22.61 -0.08
N GLU A 405 5.18 23.21 -0.77
CA GLU A 405 5.05 24.54 -1.42
C GLU A 405 3.93 24.61 -2.47
N SER A 406 3.71 23.52 -3.21
CA SER A 406 2.62 23.36 -4.18
C SER A 406 1.24 23.28 -3.50
N GLY A 407 1.22 22.86 -2.25
CA GLY A 407 0.02 22.66 -1.44
C GLY A 407 -0.58 23.96 -0.91
N SER A 408 -1.79 23.84 -0.37
CA SER A 408 -2.43 24.96 0.32
C SER A 408 -3.35 24.48 1.42
N VAL A 409 -3.39 25.20 2.54
CA VAL A 409 -4.24 24.86 3.70
C VAL A 409 -5.29 25.93 3.93
N ALA A 410 -6.56 25.54 3.87
CA ALA A 410 -7.68 26.39 4.24
C ALA A 410 -8.21 25.95 5.61
N ASN A 411 -7.83 26.65 6.68
CA ASN A 411 -8.36 26.42 8.02
C ASN A 411 -9.70 27.13 8.19
N ARG A 412 -10.77 26.37 8.41
CA ARG A 412 -12.17 26.79 8.30
C ARG A 412 -12.94 26.47 9.57
N ASN A 413 -14.08 27.15 9.75
CA ASN A 413 -15.00 26.87 10.85
C ASN A 413 -16.09 25.90 10.40
N ALA A 414 -16.35 24.89 11.22
CA ALA A 414 -17.53 24.05 11.13
C ALA A 414 -18.69 24.62 11.96
N SER A 415 -19.85 23.98 11.91
CA SER A 415 -20.98 24.27 12.80
C SER A 415 -20.73 23.84 14.25
N SER A 416 -19.85 22.85 14.47
CA SER A 416 -19.45 22.33 15.78
C SER A 416 -18.34 23.13 16.47
N GLY A 417 -17.58 23.94 15.73
CA GLY A 417 -16.45 24.70 16.26
C GLY A 417 -15.52 25.24 15.16
N PRO A 418 -14.52 26.06 15.53
CA PRO A 418 -13.48 26.47 14.60
C PRO A 418 -12.48 25.34 14.36
N GLY A 419 -12.03 25.18 13.12
CA GLY A 419 -10.87 24.35 12.81
C GLY A 419 -9.62 24.95 13.45
N ALA A 420 -8.75 24.07 13.95
CA ALA A 420 -7.55 24.43 14.69
C ALA A 420 -6.27 23.98 13.97
N ILE A 421 -5.26 24.84 13.94
CA ILE A 421 -3.87 24.48 13.64
C ILE A 421 -3.06 24.68 14.93
N THR A 422 -2.50 23.60 15.46
CA THR A 422 -1.69 23.56 16.67
C THR A 422 -0.27 23.01 16.45
N GLY A 423 0.02 22.49 15.26
CA GLY A 423 1.35 22.02 14.88
C GLY A 423 1.46 21.77 13.37
N GLY A 424 2.60 21.24 12.93
CA GLY A 424 2.91 20.97 11.52
C GLY A 424 3.79 22.04 10.85
N VAL A 425 4.35 21.68 9.70
CA VAL A 425 5.25 22.51 8.88
C VAL A 425 4.56 22.89 7.58
N PHE A 426 4.37 24.19 7.34
CA PHE A 426 3.60 24.73 6.23
C PHE A 426 4.51 25.52 5.28
N LEU A 427 4.98 24.85 4.22
CA LEU A 427 5.74 25.45 3.13
C LEU A 427 4.80 26.13 2.12
N GLY A 428 3.64 25.52 1.87
CA GLY A 428 2.56 26.08 1.06
C GLY A 428 1.76 27.21 1.75
N THR A 429 0.84 27.82 1.02
CA THR A 429 0.04 28.95 1.53
C THR A 429 -1.03 28.53 2.54
N VAL A 430 -1.32 29.38 3.53
CA VAL A 430 -2.35 29.12 4.56
C VAL A 430 -3.38 30.25 4.61
N SER A 431 -4.66 29.89 4.49
CA SER A 431 -5.80 30.78 4.65
C SER A 431 -6.56 30.42 5.92
N ASN A 432 -6.44 31.26 6.95
CA ASN A 432 -7.07 31.02 8.25
C ASN A 432 -8.39 31.80 8.42
N VAL A 433 -9.48 31.10 8.74
CA VAL A 433 -10.68 31.70 9.36
C VAL A 433 -11.06 31.01 10.68
N GLY A 434 -10.26 30.04 11.14
CA GLY A 434 -10.37 29.37 12.45
C GLY A 434 -9.26 29.80 13.39
N VAL A 435 -8.75 28.86 14.20
CA VAL A 435 -7.73 29.13 15.24
C VAL A 435 -6.35 28.63 14.80
N ILE A 436 -5.33 29.45 15.00
CA ILE A 436 -3.92 29.04 15.02
C ILE A 436 -3.37 29.34 16.42
N SER A 437 -2.79 28.34 17.10
CA SER A 437 -2.23 28.51 18.44
C SER A 437 -1.05 27.57 18.66
N ASN A 438 -0.21 27.86 19.66
CA ASN A 438 0.70 26.84 20.20
C ASN A 438 -0.12 25.83 21.02
N ALA A 439 0.38 24.61 21.16
CA ALA A 439 -0.16 23.62 22.09
C ALA A 439 0.99 22.81 22.73
N THR A 440 0.64 21.77 23.48
CA THR A 440 1.55 20.71 23.93
C THR A 440 1.03 19.37 23.41
N ASP A 441 1.93 18.47 23.01
CA ASP A 441 1.56 17.09 22.73
C ASP A 441 1.28 16.28 24.01
N GLY A 442 1.01 14.97 23.84
CA GLY A 442 0.70 14.07 24.96
C GLY A 442 1.88 13.82 25.91
N ASP A 443 3.11 14.07 25.47
CA ASP A 443 4.33 13.96 26.27
C ASP A 443 4.70 15.30 26.95
N GLY A 444 3.89 16.35 26.73
CA GLY A 444 4.08 17.68 27.29
C GLY A 444 5.02 18.58 26.47
N LYS A 445 5.56 18.10 25.35
CA LYS A 445 6.44 18.91 24.49
C LYS A 445 5.62 19.92 23.69
N ALA A 446 6.15 21.13 23.56
CA ALA A 446 5.47 22.20 22.83
C ALA A 446 5.31 21.86 21.34
N THR A 447 4.07 21.85 20.86
CA THR A 447 3.73 21.81 19.44
C THR A 447 3.50 23.26 18.98
N ILE A 448 4.32 23.69 18.03
CA ILE A 448 4.31 25.05 17.49
C ILE A 448 4.22 24.94 15.97
N PRO A 449 3.15 25.44 15.33
CA PRO A 449 3.04 25.37 13.88
C PRO A 449 4.03 26.33 13.23
N HIS A 450 4.75 25.87 12.20
CA HIS A 450 5.77 26.64 11.50
C HIS A 450 5.34 26.96 10.08
N PHE A 451 5.27 28.25 9.74
CA PHE A 451 4.77 28.75 8.47
C PHE A 451 5.90 29.41 7.67
N SER A 452 6.48 28.65 6.74
CA SER A 452 7.37 29.17 5.71
C SER A 452 6.57 29.84 4.58
N GLY A 453 5.39 29.32 4.25
CA GLY A 453 4.48 29.90 3.28
C GLY A 453 3.70 31.12 3.79
N ILE A 454 3.06 31.84 2.87
CA ILE A 454 2.28 33.05 3.20
C ILE A 454 1.00 32.68 3.99
N VAL A 455 0.80 33.32 5.14
CA VAL A 455 -0.40 33.18 5.96
C VAL A 455 -1.33 34.40 5.80
N THR A 456 -2.59 34.14 5.44
CA THR A 456 -3.67 35.15 5.42
C THR A 456 -4.66 34.87 6.54
N ASN A 457 -4.84 35.83 7.45
CA ASN A 457 -5.82 35.74 8.53
C ASN A 457 -7.12 36.47 8.15
N GLY A 458 -8.22 35.75 7.95
CA GLY A 458 -9.52 36.32 7.59
C GLY A 458 -10.31 36.85 8.78
N ARG A 459 -11.46 37.48 8.51
CA ARG A 459 -12.30 38.21 9.50
C ARG A 459 -12.73 37.40 10.75
N SER A 460 -12.82 36.08 10.63
CA SER A 460 -13.18 35.18 11.76
C SER A 460 -11.96 34.45 12.35
N GLY A 461 -10.78 34.61 11.75
CA GLY A 461 -9.57 33.92 12.17
C GLY A 461 -8.96 34.52 13.43
N VAL A 462 -8.47 33.64 14.30
CA VAL A 462 -7.74 33.95 15.52
C VAL A 462 -6.35 33.33 15.43
N ILE A 463 -5.32 34.13 15.68
CA ILE A 463 -3.93 33.66 15.77
C ILE A 463 -3.38 34.05 17.14
N SER A 464 -2.96 33.07 17.93
CA SER A 464 -2.38 33.22 19.27
C SER A 464 -1.14 32.34 19.47
N GLY A 465 -0.39 32.10 18.38
CA GLY A 465 0.79 31.24 18.33
C GLY A 465 1.25 31.00 16.90
N GLY A 466 2.31 30.19 16.76
CA GLY A 466 2.99 29.87 15.50
C GLY A 466 4.26 30.66 15.23
N ARG A 467 5.19 30.07 14.47
CA ARG A 467 6.39 30.71 13.91
C ARG A 467 6.11 31.08 12.45
N PHE A 468 6.41 32.30 12.03
CA PHE A 468 6.08 32.81 10.69
C PHE A 468 7.33 33.40 9.99
N GLU A 469 7.72 32.85 8.84
CA GLU A 469 8.85 33.36 8.04
C GLU A 469 8.52 34.63 7.24
N HIS A 470 7.21 34.94 7.11
CA HIS A 470 6.66 36.07 6.37
C HIS A 470 5.62 36.80 7.22
N ALA A 471 5.47 38.13 7.03
CA ALA A 471 4.46 38.91 7.71
C ALA A 471 3.02 38.39 7.43
N VAL A 472 2.23 38.22 8.48
CA VAL A 472 0.84 37.71 8.38
C VAL A 472 -0.07 38.76 7.72
N ILE A 473 -0.74 38.37 6.63
CA ILE A 473 -1.72 39.24 5.93
C ILE A 473 -3.04 39.23 6.71
N ASN A 474 -3.17 40.11 7.71
CA ASN A 474 -4.36 40.18 8.55
C ASN A 474 -5.51 41.00 7.94
N ARG A 475 -6.57 40.32 7.48
CA ARG A 475 -7.79 40.88 6.85
C ARG A 475 -8.93 41.01 7.86
N ASN A 476 -8.69 41.78 8.93
CA ASN A 476 -9.60 42.02 10.06
C ASN A 476 -9.87 40.80 10.97
N GLY A 477 -8.96 39.82 11.02
CA GLY A 477 -8.97 38.78 12.06
C GLY A 477 -8.26 39.23 13.34
N ALA A 478 -8.34 38.42 14.39
CA ALA A 478 -7.57 38.62 15.61
C ALA A 478 -6.18 38.03 15.45
N PHE A 479 -5.14 38.83 15.69
CA PHE A 479 -3.75 38.38 15.80
C PHE A 479 -3.22 38.86 17.14
N ASN A 480 -3.14 37.94 18.09
CA ASN A 480 -2.88 38.21 19.49
C ASN A 480 -1.44 37.87 19.88
N ALA A 481 -0.88 36.80 19.32
CA ALA A 481 0.51 36.39 19.54
C ALA A 481 1.06 35.54 18.39
N GLY A 482 2.39 35.49 18.26
CA GLY A 482 3.13 34.70 17.26
C GLY A 482 4.64 34.85 17.47
N ALA A 483 5.47 34.30 16.58
CA ALA A 483 6.91 34.48 16.58
C ALA A 483 7.45 34.71 15.16
N TYR A 484 8.45 35.59 15.04
CA TYR A 484 9.07 35.97 13.77
C TYR A 484 10.60 35.83 13.85
N PRO A 485 11.27 35.42 12.76
CA PRO A 485 12.72 35.25 12.74
C PRO A 485 13.45 36.59 12.79
N VAL A 486 14.59 36.61 13.47
CA VAL A 486 15.54 37.72 13.58
C VAL A 486 16.78 37.36 12.77
N LYS A 487 16.86 37.90 11.56
CA LYS A 487 18.00 37.73 10.64
C LYS A 487 19.14 38.63 11.10
N LEU A 488 20.35 38.07 11.20
CA LEU A 488 21.52 38.73 11.78
C LEU A 488 22.55 39.06 10.71
N SER A 489 23.03 40.31 10.73
CA SER A 489 24.18 40.77 9.95
C SER A 489 25.16 41.48 10.89
N LEU A 490 26.04 40.68 11.47
CA LEU A 490 26.95 41.09 12.53
C LEU A 490 28.40 41.02 12.04
N THR A 491 29.17 42.07 12.26
CA THR A 491 30.61 42.12 11.96
C THR A 491 31.40 42.32 13.26
N GLY A 492 32.19 41.32 13.66
CA GLY A 492 32.94 41.37 14.92
C GLY A 492 32.07 41.37 16.18
N LEU A 493 30.83 40.89 16.07
CA LEU A 493 29.86 40.77 17.15
C LEU A 493 29.16 39.40 17.07
N THR A 494 28.77 38.87 18.23
CA THR A 494 27.96 37.65 18.39
C THR A 494 26.76 37.92 19.31
N ILE A 495 25.72 37.08 19.25
CA ILE A 495 24.63 37.09 20.26
C ILE A 495 24.97 36.09 21.37
N ARG A 496 24.80 36.53 22.63
CA ARG A 496 24.76 35.66 23.81
C ARG A 496 23.31 35.41 24.22
N GLU A 497 23.10 34.25 24.85
CA GLU A 497 21.81 33.58 25.03
C GLU A 497 20.63 34.44 25.53
N PHE A 498 19.44 33.97 25.16
CA PHE A 498 18.16 34.35 25.73
C PHE A 498 18.16 34.09 27.25
N THR A 499 18.20 35.13 28.08
CA THR A 499 17.92 35.01 29.52
C THR A 499 16.73 35.86 29.91
N GLU A 500 15.54 35.35 29.61
CA GLU A 500 14.42 35.50 30.52
C GLU A 500 13.53 34.25 30.46
N THR A 501 12.91 33.93 31.60
CA THR A 501 12.18 32.69 31.85
C THR A 501 10.88 32.64 31.03
N SER A 502 10.98 32.20 29.78
CA SER A 502 9.84 31.73 29.01
C SER A 502 9.18 30.56 29.76
N THR A 503 7.89 30.67 30.06
CA THR A 503 7.08 29.58 30.64
C THR A 503 6.64 28.54 29.61
N LEU A 504 7.32 28.49 28.45
CA LEU A 504 7.49 27.24 27.72
C LEU A 504 8.37 26.31 28.57
N ASP A 505 7.74 25.52 29.43
CA ASP A 505 8.37 24.41 30.15
C ASP A 505 8.78 23.33 29.15
N THR A 506 9.88 23.59 28.43
CA THR A 506 10.57 22.60 27.62
C THR A 506 11.28 21.65 28.58
N GLY A 507 10.55 20.64 29.04
CA GLY A 507 10.99 19.60 29.97
C GLY A 507 12.10 18.68 29.46
N ASP A 508 12.96 19.15 28.55
CA ASP A 508 14.11 18.45 28.03
C ASP A 508 15.35 19.35 28.03
N ASN A 509 16.31 19.03 28.91
CA ASN A 509 17.62 19.67 28.98
C ASN A 509 18.70 18.87 28.19
N ARG A 510 18.31 18.02 27.22
CA ARG A 510 19.22 17.09 26.52
C ARG A 510 18.90 16.85 25.05
N GLY A 511 19.01 17.91 24.23
CA GLY A 511 19.47 17.77 22.85
C GLY A 511 18.68 18.56 21.81
N GLU A 512 19.43 19.23 20.94
CA GLU A 512 19.00 19.67 19.61
C GLU A 512 17.69 20.48 19.51
N ASP A 513 17.60 21.58 20.27
CA ASP A 513 16.95 22.80 19.76
C ASP A 513 17.98 23.94 19.74
N THR A 514 18.72 24.07 18.63
CA THR A 514 19.73 25.13 18.43
C THR A 514 19.15 26.43 17.87
N ASP A 515 17.83 26.61 17.90
CA ASP A 515 17.13 27.77 17.33
C ASP A 515 16.82 28.86 18.38
N ILE A 516 17.12 28.58 19.66
CA ILE A 516 17.03 29.53 20.77
C ILE A 516 18.01 30.70 20.55
N GLY A 517 17.48 31.83 20.10
CA GLY A 517 18.24 33.02 19.72
C GLY A 517 17.93 33.57 18.33
N ARG A 518 17.09 32.90 17.53
CA ARG A 518 16.71 33.34 16.18
C ARG A 518 15.28 33.86 16.01
N TYR A 519 14.43 33.86 17.03
CA TYR A 519 13.06 34.37 16.94
C TYR A 519 12.77 35.41 18.02
N ALA A 520 11.97 36.41 17.66
CA ALA A 520 11.34 37.35 18.58
C ALA A 520 9.84 37.05 18.64
N THR A 521 9.26 37.06 19.84
CA THR A 521 7.82 36.86 20.03
C THR A 521 7.06 38.16 19.82
N PHE A 522 5.92 38.02 19.14
CA PHE A 522 4.89 39.03 19.03
C PHE A 522 3.83 38.78 20.10
N GLU A 523 3.43 39.83 20.80
CA GLU A 523 2.24 39.86 21.64
C GLU A 523 1.54 41.21 21.47
N LYS A 524 0.27 41.16 21.05
CA LYS A 524 -0.54 42.35 20.79
C LYS A 524 -0.75 43.14 22.09
N ASP A 525 -0.53 44.45 22.01
CA ASP A 525 -0.69 45.41 23.11
C ASP A 525 0.18 45.11 24.36
N SER A 526 1.15 44.18 24.27
CA SER A 526 2.06 43.83 25.36
C SER A 526 3.08 44.93 25.63
N SER A 527 3.34 45.19 26.91
CA SER A 527 4.39 46.10 27.40
C SER A 527 5.74 45.41 27.63
N GLU A 528 5.79 44.09 27.52
CA GLU A 528 7.01 43.31 27.65
C GLU A 528 7.89 43.43 26.40
N SER A 529 9.17 43.09 26.54
CA SER A 529 10.15 43.13 25.45
C SER A 529 10.87 41.79 25.32
N ASN A 530 11.23 41.43 24.09
CA ASN A 530 12.21 40.41 23.81
C ASN A 530 13.60 40.93 24.19
N LEU A 531 14.38 40.14 24.92
CA LEU A 531 15.71 40.52 25.40
C LEU A 531 16.79 39.72 24.66
N PHE A 532 17.72 40.45 24.04
CA PHE A 532 18.89 39.91 23.34
C PHE A 532 20.15 40.56 23.92
N THR A 533 21.29 39.87 23.90
CA THR A 533 22.58 40.45 24.32
C THR A 533 23.60 40.33 23.19
N LEU A 534 24.02 41.46 22.62
CA LEU A 534 25.17 41.51 21.73
C LEU A 534 26.46 41.44 22.57
N ALA A 535 27.43 40.66 22.10
CA ALA A 535 28.77 40.59 22.65
C ALA A 535 29.78 40.94 21.56
N ALA A 536 30.81 41.70 21.92
CA ALA A 536 31.91 41.98 21.00
C ALA A 536 32.86 40.79 20.91
N ASP A 537 33.26 40.46 19.68
CA ASP A 537 34.24 39.42 19.43
C ASP A 537 35.66 39.90 19.76
N LYS A 538 36.62 38.96 19.86
CA LYS A 538 38.00 39.30 20.22
C LYS A 538 38.60 40.30 19.21
N GLY A 539 39.00 41.46 19.71
CA GLY A 539 39.55 42.56 18.88
C GLY A 539 38.52 43.61 18.47
N TYR A 540 37.28 43.51 18.95
CA TYR A 540 36.22 44.48 18.73
C TYR A 540 35.64 44.97 20.07
N ALA A 541 35.05 46.16 20.05
CA ALA A 541 34.19 46.71 21.09
C ALA A 541 32.75 46.82 20.59
N LEU A 542 31.79 46.93 21.52
CA LEU A 542 30.38 47.17 21.18
C LEU A 542 30.23 48.55 20.49
N PRO A 543 29.33 48.68 19.48
CA PRO A 543 29.04 49.97 18.87
C PRO A 543 28.18 50.86 19.77
N ASP A 544 28.24 52.18 19.55
CA ASP A 544 27.39 53.16 20.23
C ASP A 544 25.91 53.07 19.80
N THR A 545 25.65 52.62 18.56
CA THR A 545 24.31 52.46 17.98
C THR A 545 24.19 51.19 17.16
N ILE A 546 22.96 50.71 16.98
CA ILE A 546 22.60 49.58 16.11
C ILE A 546 21.38 49.97 15.27
N ALA A 547 21.15 49.29 14.15
CA ALA A 547 19.96 49.49 13.32
C ALA A 547 19.14 48.19 13.26
N LEU A 548 17.82 48.31 13.41
CA LEU A 548 16.89 47.19 13.45
C LEU A 548 15.75 47.43 12.46
N HIS A 549 15.73 46.64 11.39
CA HIS A 549 14.81 46.79 10.28
C HIS A 549 13.77 45.67 10.24
N ARG A 550 12.65 45.93 9.55
CA ARG A 550 11.63 44.92 9.23
C ARG A 550 11.97 44.22 7.91
N GLU A 551 11.90 42.90 7.92
CA GLU A 551 12.07 41.96 6.79
C GLU A 551 13.46 41.90 6.12
N SER A 552 14.11 43.05 5.87
CA SER A 552 15.34 43.18 5.08
C SER A 552 16.16 44.42 5.50
N PRO A 553 17.42 44.59 5.03
CA PRO A 553 18.24 45.78 5.34
C PRO A 553 17.64 47.09 4.83
N ASP A 554 16.96 47.04 3.69
CA ASP A 554 16.31 48.20 3.05
C ASP A 554 14.87 48.41 3.55
N GLY A 555 14.41 47.58 4.49
CA GLY A 555 13.08 47.64 5.06
C GLY A 555 12.90 48.76 6.10
N PRO A 556 11.66 49.04 6.51
CA PRO A 556 11.37 50.07 7.51
C PRO A 556 12.13 49.81 8.82
N GLU A 557 12.91 50.80 9.25
CA GLU A 557 13.58 50.78 10.55
C GLU A 557 12.55 50.91 11.68
N LEU A 558 12.76 50.19 12.77
CA LEU A 558 12.01 50.35 14.02
C LEU A 558 12.49 51.61 14.76
N ILE A 559 11.61 52.24 15.52
CA ILE A 559 11.92 53.54 16.14
C ILE A 559 12.73 53.32 17.43
N ALA A 560 14.00 53.72 17.44
CA ALA A 560 14.83 53.64 18.65
C ALA A 560 14.23 54.49 19.79
N GLY A 561 14.18 53.94 21.00
CA GLY A 561 13.53 54.50 22.18
C GLY A 561 12.03 54.17 22.30
N ASP A 562 11.32 54.05 21.18
CA ASP A 562 9.90 53.71 21.15
C ASP A 562 9.64 52.22 20.91
N ASP A 563 10.17 51.62 19.85
CA ASP A 563 9.98 50.20 19.51
C ASP A 563 11.04 49.29 20.15
N TYR A 564 12.28 49.79 20.29
CA TYR A 564 13.39 49.06 20.89
C TYR A 564 14.36 49.99 21.64
N THR A 565 15.14 49.43 22.56
CA THR A 565 16.27 50.10 23.23
C THR A 565 17.54 49.26 23.14
N TYR A 566 18.69 49.93 23.20
CA TYR A 566 20.01 49.30 23.18
C TYR A 566 20.95 50.00 24.16
N ASP A 567 21.69 49.24 24.97
CA ASP A 567 22.74 49.73 25.85
C ASP A 567 24.12 49.28 25.34
N ALA A 568 24.88 50.24 24.81
CA ALA A 568 26.24 50.02 24.30
C ALA A 568 27.24 49.56 25.38
N THR A 569 26.92 49.71 26.67
CA THR A 569 27.79 49.29 27.79
C THR A 569 27.70 47.80 28.06
N THR A 570 26.48 47.24 27.98
CA THR A 570 26.18 45.84 28.31
C THR A 570 25.91 44.98 27.08
N GLY A 571 25.61 45.61 25.94
CA GLY A 571 25.17 44.96 24.71
C GLY A 571 23.69 44.55 24.72
N THR A 572 22.94 44.88 25.77
CA THR A 572 21.53 44.50 25.90
C THR A 572 20.66 45.25 24.88
N LEU A 573 19.88 44.49 24.11
CA LEU A 573 18.89 44.94 23.15
C LEU A 573 17.51 44.45 23.61
N ALA A 574 16.61 45.39 23.92
CA ALA A 574 15.23 45.10 24.28
C ALA A 574 14.28 45.56 23.15
N ILE A 575 13.51 44.63 22.57
CA ILE A 575 12.57 44.91 21.47
C ILE A 575 11.14 44.66 21.97
N LYS A 576 10.27 45.68 22.00
CA LYS A 576 8.89 45.52 22.48
C LYS A 576 8.16 44.42 21.71
N LYS A 577 7.54 43.47 22.40
CA LYS A 577 6.82 42.36 21.77
C LYS A 577 5.72 42.85 20.80
N SER A 578 5.08 43.96 21.13
CA SER A 578 4.04 44.60 20.29
C SER A 578 4.58 45.23 19.00
N ALA A 579 5.88 45.47 18.86
CA ALA A 579 6.51 46.02 17.65
C ALA A 579 6.92 44.93 16.63
N VAL A 580 7.06 43.67 17.07
CA VAL A 580 7.50 42.51 16.26
C VAL A 580 6.37 42.03 15.33
N THR A 581 6.05 42.82 14.32
CA THR A 581 4.89 42.57 13.42
C THR A 581 5.24 41.83 12.12
N SER A 582 6.52 41.54 11.92
CA SER A 582 7.12 40.92 10.74
C SER A 582 8.44 40.26 11.14
N PRO A 583 9.09 39.46 10.26
CA PRO A 583 10.52 39.16 10.36
C PRO A 583 11.35 40.42 10.64
N LEU A 584 12.44 40.27 11.39
CA LEU A 584 13.36 41.34 11.74
C LEU A 584 14.73 41.13 11.09
N TYR A 585 15.46 42.22 10.87
CA TYR A 585 16.83 42.24 10.39
C TYR A 585 17.68 43.16 11.27
N LEU A 586 18.61 42.58 12.04
CA LEU A 586 19.53 43.31 12.91
C LEU A 586 20.88 43.49 12.21
N ALA A 587 21.27 44.74 11.99
CA ALA A 587 22.55 45.12 11.44
C ALA A 587 23.40 45.85 12.49
N ALA A 588 24.58 45.30 12.80
CA ALA A 588 25.53 45.92 13.72
C ALA A 588 26.97 45.54 13.39
N SER A 589 27.90 46.49 13.52
CA SER A 589 29.34 46.26 13.40
C SER A 589 30.02 46.66 14.68
N GLY A 590 30.84 45.77 15.24
CA GLY A 590 31.74 46.11 16.33
C GLY A 590 32.78 47.12 15.87
N ILE A 591 33.30 47.90 16.82
CA ILE A 591 34.36 48.88 16.58
C ILE A 591 35.70 48.15 16.75
N PRO A 592 36.58 48.08 15.73
CA PRO A 592 37.89 47.43 15.88
C PRO A 592 38.74 48.11 16.95
N ILE A 593 39.24 47.32 17.91
CA ILE A 593 40.17 47.81 18.94
C ILE A 593 41.56 47.89 18.29
N SER A 594 41.95 49.10 17.88
CA SER A 594 43.31 49.37 17.44
C SER A 594 44.29 49.19 18.61
N ASP A 595 45.32 48.37 18.43
CA ASP A 595 46.44 48.26 19.37
C ASP A 595 47.03 49.67 19.62
N PRO A 596 47.33 50.05 20.87
CA PRO A 596 47.78 51.40 21.18
C PRO A 596 49.14 51.67 20.52
N GLU A 597 49.20 52.76 19.77
CA GLU A 597 50.41 53.26 19.13
C GLU A 597 51.54 53.40 20.17
N PRO A 598 52.77 52.90 19.89
CA PRO A 598 53.85 52.96 20.86
C PRO A 598 54.20 54.42 21.16
N GLY A 599 53.98 54.82 22.43
CA GLY A 599 54.05 56.21 22.86
C GLY A 599 55.41 56.90 22.59
N PRO A 600 55.42 58.24 22.54
CA PRO A 600 56.57 59.00 22.08
C PRO A 600 57.81 58.78 22.96
N SER A 601 58.93 58.50 22.31
CA SER A 601 60.25 58.45 22.94
C SER A 601 60.58 59.81 23.58
N PRO A 602 61.21 59.85 24.78
CA PRO A 602 61.66 61.10 25.37
C PRO A 602 62.78 61.77 24.54
N ASP A 603 62.73 63.10 24.51
CA ASP A 603 63.63 64.01 23.78
C ASP A 603 65.07 64.03 24.40
N PRO A 604 66.10 64.52 23.69
CA PRO A 604 67.47 64.02 23.87
C PRO A 604 68.30 64.74 24.94
N GLY A 605 69.16 63.96 25.62
CA GLY A 605 70.31 64.49 26.37
C GLY A 605 71.45 64.91 25.42
N PRO A 606 72.30 65.88 25.81
CA PRO A 606 73.25 66.53 24.91
C PRO A 606 74.42 65.63 24.51
N ALA A 607 74.79 65.67 23.23
CA ALA A 607 75.92 64.93 22.68
C ALA A 607 77.27 65.64 22.93
N PRO A 608 78.36 64.87 23.16
CA PRO A 608 79.71 65.27 22.85
C PRO A 608 80.14 64.71 21.47
N ASP A 609 80.45 65.62 20.56
CA ASP A 609 81.01 65.44 19.21
C ASP A 609 82.57 65.40 19.29
N PRO A 610 83.37 65.22 18.21
CA PRO A 610 83.20 64.49 16.94
C PRO A 610 84.38 63.52 16.60
N ALA A 611 84.32 62.96 15.36
CA ALA A 611 85.43 62.74 14.40
C ALA A 611 86.02 61.30 14.22
N PRO A 612 86.56 60.95 13.01
CA PRO A 612 86.13 61.34 11.65
C PRO A 612 86.15 60.22 10.56
N VAL A 613 85.17 60.27 9.63
CA VAL A 613 85.28 60.33 8.14
C VAL A 613 86.47 59.58 7.46
N PRO A 614 86.27 58.64 6.49
CA PRO A 614 85.91 59.06 5.10
C PRO A 614 85.12 58.11 4.14
N ALA A 615 84.32 58.75 3.26
CA ALA A 615 84.17 58.59 1.77
C ALA A 615 83.80 57.21 1.13
N THR A 616 83.05 57.06 0.00
CA THR A 616 82.46 57.93 -1.06
C THR A 616 81.44 57.09 -1.89
N GLN A 617 80.19 57.53 -2.18
CA GLN A 617 79.60 58.20 -3.39
C GLN A 617 79.05 57.34 -4.58
N GLY A 618 77.91 57.81 -5.15
CA GLY A 618 77.32 57.47 -6.48
C GLY A 618 75.86 56.92 -6.42
N ALA A 619 74.79 57.74 -6.49
CA ALA A 619 74.08 58.29 -7.69
C ALA A 619 73.41 57.21 -8.60
N SER A 620 72.17 57.32 -9.11
CA SER A 620 71.30 58.49 -9.44
C SER A 620 69.77 58.21 -9.50
N THR A 621 68.96 59.28 -9.60
CA THR A 621 67.48 59.41 -9.84
C THR A 621 67.01 59.01 -11.27
N PRO A 622 65.70 59.02 -11.68
CA PRO A 622 64.52 59.80 -11.18
C PRO A 622 63.07 59.20 -11.14
N GLU A 623 62.16 60.00 -10.53
CA GLU A 623 60.69 60.26 -10.65
C GLU A 623 59.83 59.77 -11.87
N PRO A 624 58.46 59.96 -11.91
CA PRO A 624 57.37 59.99 -10.88
C PRO A 624 55.99 59.36 -11.32
N LEU A 625 54.91 59.64 -10.56
CA LEU A 625 53.45 59.34 -10.69
C LEU A 625 52.73 60.10 -11.88
N PRO A 626 51.39 59.99 -12.25
CA PRO A 626 50.16 59.73 -11.43
C PRO A 626 49.00 58.75 -11.92
N PRO A 627 47.76 59.12 -12.39
CA PRO A 627 46.51 58.70 -11.69
C PRO A 627 45.28 58.12 -12.50
N SER A 628 44.17 57.87 -11.78
CA SER A 628 42.72 57.90 -12.18
C SER A 628 41.99 56.65 -12.74
N ALA A 629 40.67 56.57 -12.46
CA ALA A 629 39.72 55.52 -12.86
C ALA A 629 38.97 55.89 -14.18
N PRO A 630 38.28 54.94 -14.88
CA PRO A 630 36.88 54.60 -14.56
C PRO A 630 36.45 53.15 -14.91
N ALA A 631 35.14 52.89 -15.01
CA ALA A 631 34.50 51.57 -15.03
C ALA A 631 34.26 50.91 -16.42
N LEU A 632 33.78 49.65 -16.36
CA LEU A 632 32.80 48.96 -17.24
C LEU A 632 33.29 47.70 -18.03
N ALA A 633 32.56 46.61 -17.80
CA ALA A 633 32.20 45.49 -18.71
C ALA A 633 33.22 44.42 -19.18
N ALA A 634 32.87 43.17 -18.81
CA ALA A 634 32.73 41.97 -19.64
C ALA A 634 33.94 41.06 -19.99
N THR A 635 33.66 39.74 -19.93
CA THR A 635 34.46 38.57 -20.36
C THR A 635 35.75 38.29 -19.56
N GLY A 636 36.11 37.06 -19.20
CA GLY A 636 35.46 35.76 -19.40
C GLY A 636 36.25 34.63 -18.70
N ASP A 637 35.76 33.39 -18.81
CA ASP A 637 36.41 32.11 -18.48
C ASP A 637 36.73 31.75 -17.00
N THR A 638 35.80 30.96 -16.43
CA THR A 638 35.97 29.57 -15.93
C THR A 638 37.33 29.13 -15.31
N ALA A 639 37.39 28.31 -14.25
CA ALA A 639 36.41 27.39 -13.67
C ALA A 639 36.72 27.08 -12.18
N LEU A 640 35.73 26.57 -11.43
CA LEU A 640 35.79 25.40 -10.51
C LEU A 640 34.38 25.18 -9.88
N PRO A 641 34.08 24.04 -9.22
CA PRO A 641 32.79 23.36 -9.43
C PRO A 641 31.70 23.72 -8.42
N GLN A 642 30.44 23.63 -8.87
CA GLN A 642 29.28 23.52 -7.98
C GLN A 642 28.50 22.23 -8.26
N VAL A 643 28.20 21.53 -7.17
CA VAL A 643 27.16 20.51 -7.08
C VAL A 643 25.89 21.21 -6.60
N ALA A 644 24.81 21.18 -7.38
CA ALA A 644 23.49 21.59 -6.92
C ALA A 644 22.37 20.91 -7.71
N PHE A 645 21.26 20.69 -7.01
CA PHE A 645 19.97 20.19 -7.46
C PHE A 645 19.37 20.96 -8.66
N GLY A 646 18.45 20.33 -9.37
CA GLY A 646 17.62 21.00 -10.38
C GLY A 646 16.62 20.08 -11.08
N LEU A 647 15.48 19.79 -10.42
CA LEU A 647 14.29 19.28 -11.09
C LEU A 647 13.51 20.47 -11.69
N ALA A 648 13.07 20.37 -12.95
CA ALA A 648 11.69 20.68 -13.39
C ALA A 648 11.56 21.04 -14.89
N LEU A 649 10.42 20.66 -15.46
CA LEU A 649 9.74 21.24 -16.63
C LEU A 649 10.43 21.19 -18.02
N PHE A 650 9.95 20.25 -18.85
CA PHE A 650 9.32 20.64 -20.11
C PHE A 650 8.04 19.83 -20.37
N SER A 651 6.89 20.50 -20.28
CA SER A 651 5.62 20.01 -20.82
C SER A 651 5.51 20.41 -22.30
N GLY A 652 4.88 19.56 -23.13
CA GLY A 652 4.40 19.94 -24.45
C GLY A 652 4.73 18.98 -25.58
N CYS A 653 3.85 17.99 -25.80
CA CYS A 653 3.39 17.58 -27.15
C CYS A 653 2.33 16.45 -27.06
N VAL A 654 1.08 16.83 -26.82
CA VAL A 654 -0.07 16.00 -27.24
C VAL A 654 -0.49 16.49 -28.62
N LEU A 655 -0.37 15.66 -29.66
CA LEU A 655 -1.34 15.53 -30.77
C LEU A 655 -0.89 14.50 -31.84
N ILE A 656 -1.84 13.64 -32.23
CA ILE A 656 -1.90 12.88 -33.50
C ILE A 656 -0.85 11.76 -33.72
N VAL A 657 -1.18 10.52 -33.34
CA VAL A 657 -1.35 9.39 -34.30
C VAL A 657 -2.40 8.39 -33.78
N ARG A 658 -3.70 8.65 -34.02
CA ARG A 658 -4.76 7.61 -34.08
C ARG A 658 -5.37 7.59 -35.48
N ALA A 659 -4.55 7.28 -36.48
CA ALA A 659 -4.97 7.24 -37.89
C ALA A 659 -4.14 6.25 -38.77
N ALA A 660 -3.75 5.08 -38.25
CA ALA A 660 -2.88 4.14 -38.96
C ALA A 660 -3.35 2.66 -39.04
N GLN A 661 -4.50 2.28 -38.46
CA GLN A 661 -4.99 0.89 -38.46
C GLN A 661 -6.44 0.71 -38.99
N ARG A 662 -6.85 1.52 -39.97
CA ARG A 662 -8.09 1.28 -40.77
C ARG A 662 -7.87 1.30 -42.29
N ARG A 663 -6.62 1.11 -42.76
CA ARG A 663 -6.28 1.08 -44.20
C ARG A 663 -5.42 -0.11 -44.66
N ALA A 664 -5.32 -1.17 -43.84
CA ALA A 664 -4.62 -2.41 -44.19
C ALA A 664 -5.56 -3.57 -44.61
N ASN A 665 -6.80 -3.64 -44.10
CA ASN A 665 -7.73 -4.76 -44.37
C ASN A 665 -8.65 -4.54 -45.60
N ARG A 666 -8.15 -3.87 -46.65
CA ARG A 666 -8.79 -3.82 -47.98
C ARG A 666 -7.75 -3.89 -49.11
N ARG A 667 -6.92 -4.93 -49.07
CA ARG A 667 -6.19 -5.54 -50.19
C ARG A 667 -5.74 -6.92 -49.70
N ASN A 668 -6.10 -7.98 -50.46
CA ASN A 668 -5.90 -9.42 -50.18
C ASN A 668 -7.12 -10.18 -49.60
N GLN A 669 -8.28 -10.04 -50.24
CA GLN A 669 -9.15 -11.19 -50.51
C GLN A 669 -9.73 -11.05 -51.93
N SER A 670 -9.06 -11.73 -52.85
CA SER A 670 -9.57 -12.27 -54.11
C SER A 670 -9.07 -13.70 -54.18
#